data_AF-A0A1B2DXU3-F1
#
_entry.id   AF-A0A1B2DXU3-F1
#
_cell.length_a   1.000
_cell.length_b   1.000
_cell.length_c   1.000
_cell.angle_alpha   90.00
_cell.angle_beta   90.00
_cell.angle_gamma   90.00
#
_symmetry.space_group_name_H-M   'P 1'
#
loop_
_entity.id
_entity.type
_entity.pdbx_description
1 polymer ?
#
loop_
_entity_poly.entity_id
_entity_poly.type
_entity_poly.pdbx_seq_one_letter_code
_entity_poly.pdbx_strand_id
1 'polypeptide(L)'
;MWKKACLPLLSVMLLLTSVLPGSAAASQGALFDVWVPTNTEKVMRDQAFPGEPNSIIRIGAARNEYESGQVIVKANQSLRKLQAAMSDLKLADGSAKIGKEHIQLFKQHYIEVKTSTTPAYPKGWYPDALIPLNEQLEVAEGHNQGIWFKIHVPKGQHPGTYTGEMTLHETGNPVRIPIELTVWDFELTDDSHAKTNFGVWGGPIQEAHGNVVGEEAWKYIEKYYYASVEHRLTPGYLPIPDSDIDSYVERAPKYVNDPRISAYRLPYYRTADGQPDIQRNKQLVDRLREAGLLSKAYYYVSEIDEPTRDKYDRVKQINDALEQAAPDVPHLVTIQPVDELVGDVDIWVADIEKFDEAFAKERQAAGDAVWWYTYVKPKHPFPSYHLDDDLVGTRLLTWMQRDHGVEGTLYWATTQFQKYDAAQKKYVSRDVWTDPLAFPGANGDGYLFYPGTEVGVDGPIGTIRLEVLRESMEDYEYLWLYEQKLRDAATKLGIADAFPYRDAMRPFYDRLYENIKTFEENPEKVMQVRSELAQAIVTASEGAPVLVTVGSPADGSREVSIYAEQGSEVTVNGQQAPKTAEGAEHDQFSLVLSLDPGAHELDIVVSKDGSSKTVKRTLVVYETNAPSTVALNDAETEEAINRFTSQTVDTDLANVNVTEGTYSMKAVFPANVNFPNLRLFDAGKGFRSSDWSAFETLEFDVFNPGETAQFYVKFHQLDGKSDDTFMQYVRAGSGETVRIPLRQVNLDLSRIKGIEIWMWRQSAPQTLYFDNFRFTSAAPQDPMTP
;
A
#
# COMPACT_ATOMS: atom_id res chain seq x y z
N MET A 1 94.59 11.29 -25.33
CA MET A 1 95.07 12.42 -24.50
C MET A 1 94.94 13.70 -25.32
N TRP A 2 94.43 14.76 -24.68
CA TRP A 2 94.48 16.18 -25.08
C TRP A 2 93.52 16.71 -26.18
N LYS A 3 92.46 17.36 -25.67
CA LYS A 3 91.82 18.64 -26.07
C LYS A 3 91.95 19.12 -27.53
N LYS A 4 90.80 19.40 -28.18
CA LYS A 4 90.36 20.76 -28.60
C LYS A 4 88.97 20.77 -29.29
N ALA A 5 88.15 21.70 -28.81
CA ALA A 5 86.99 22.45 -29.34
C ALA A 5 86.45 22.23 -30.78
N CYS A 6 85.11 22.24 -30.92
CA CYS A 6 84.35 23.42 -31.41
C CYS A 6 82.80 23.24 -31.31
N LEU A 7 82.17 24.20 -30.61
CA LEU A 7 80.83 24.84 -30.68
C LEU A 7 79.56 24.07 -31.15
N PRO A 8 78.40 24.31 -30.50
CA PRO A 8 77.54 25.42 -30.96
C PRO A 8 76.96 26.34 -29.88
N LEU A 9 76.81 27.60 -30.32
CA LEU A 9 75.99 28.74 -29.91
C LEU A 9 75.29 28.81 -28.53
N LEU A 10 75.70 29.87 -27.82
CA LEU A 10 75.01 30.62 -26.77
C LEU A 10 73.55 31.01 -27.14
N SER A 11 72.67 31.03 -26.13
CA SER A 11 72.20 32.29 -25.52
C SER A 11 71.39 32.03 -24.25
N VAL A 12 71.87 32.58 -23.13
CA VAL A 12 71.22 32.60 -21.80
C VAL A 12 70.92 34.06 -21.44
N MET A 13 69.69 34.27 -20.97
CA MET A 13 69.15 35.29 -20.07
C MET A 13 69.52 36.78 -20.26
N LEU A 14 68.48 37.57 -20.53
CA LEU A 14 68.25 38.83 -19.83
C LEU A 14 66.90 38.76 -19.09
N LEU A 15 66.92 39.13 -17.81
CA LEU A 15 65.75 39.29 -16.95
C LEU A 15 64.81 40.38 -17.50
N LEU A 16 63.51 40.06 -17.56
CA LEU A 16 62.42 41.02 -17.46
C LEU A 16 61.33 40.42 -16.58
N THR A 17 61.31 40.87 -15.32
CA THR A 17 60.23 40.67 -14.37
C THR A 17 58.97 41.36 -14.91
N SER A 18 58.04 40.57 -15.42
CA SER A 18 56.64 40.98 -15.56
C SER A 18 55.83 40.20 -14.53
N VAL A 19 55.36 40.92 -13.52
CA VAL A 19 54.29 40.49 -12.64
C VAL A 19 53.03 40.42 -13.51
N LEU A 20 52.73 39.23 -14.04
CA LEU A 20 51.39 38.94 -14.52
C LEU A 20 50.54 38.63 -13.28
N PRO A 21 49.40 39.30 -13.07
CA PRO A 21 48.46 38.86 -12.06
C PRO A 21 48.04 37.45 -12.47
N GLY A 22 48.35 36.47 -11.62
CA GLY A 22 47.75 35.15 -11.73
C GLY A 22 46.25 35.37 -11.79
N SER A 23 45.65 35.10 -12.94
CA SER A 23 44.21 34.96 -13.03
C SER A 23 43.87 33.86 -12.04
N ALA A 24 43.34 34.26 -10.88
CA ALA A 24 42.56 33.38 -10.05
C ALA A 24 41.46 32.88 -11.00
N ALA A 25 41.64 31.68 -11.54
CA ALA A 25 40.52 30.89 -12.00
C ALA A 25 39.69 30.69 -10.73
N ALA A 26 38.76 31.61 -10.49
CA ALA A 26 37.66 31.35 -9.59
C ALA A 26 37.12 30.00 -10.04
N SER A 27 37.20 28.98 -9.19
CA SER A 27 36.45 27.75 -9.41
C SER A 27 35.00 28.19 -9.50
N GLN A 28 34.46 28.30 -10.71
CA GLN A 28 33.02 28.42 -10.87
C GLN A 28 32.44 27.21 -10.15
N GLY A 29 31.59 27.46 -9.16
CA GLY A 29 30.90 26.40 -8.45
C GLY A 29 30.14 25.51 -9.44
N ALA A 30 29.88 24.26 -9.06
CA ALA A 30 29.09 23.37 -9.89
C ALA A 30 27.74 24.04 -10.22
N LEU A 31 27.32 23.99 -11.49
CA LEU A 31 26.08 24.63 -11.95
C LEU A 31 24.85 24.06 -11.22
N PHE A 32 24.96 22.81 -10.80
CA PHE A 32 23.95 22.06 -10.07
C PHE A 32 24.60 20.92 -9.28
N ASP A 33 23.89 20.49 -8.23
CA ASP A 33 24.19 19.27 -7.47
C ASP A 33 23.18 18.17 -7.81
N VAL A 34 23.53 16.91 -7.54
CA VAL A 34 22.69 15.75 -7.86
C VAL A 34 22.64 14.76 -6.70
N TRP A 35 21.50 14.10 -6.55
CA TRP A 35 21.37 12.92 -5.69
C TRP A 35 20.32 11.95 -6.22
N VAL A 36 20.34 10.74 -5.68
CA VAL A 36 19.52 9.60 -6.10
C VAL A 36 18.71 9.09 -4.90
N PRO A 37 17.48 9.59 -4.68
CA PRO A 37 16.59 8.99 -3.70
C PRO A 37 15.97 7.70 -4.28
N THR A 38 15.23 6.95 -3.46
CA THR A 38 14.46 5.78 -3.91
C THR A 38 13.26 6.21 -4.78
N ASN A 39 12.62 5.27 -5.48
CA ASN A 39 11.37 5.51 -6.23
C ASN A 39 10.13 5.73 -5.33
N THR A 40 10.24 5.50 -4.03
CA THR A 40 9.14 5.71 -3.05
C THR A 40 9.31 6.98 -2.21
N GLU A 41 10.28 7.83 -2.54
CA GLU A 41 10.43 9.16 -1.93
C GLU A 41 9.85 10.27 -2.83
N LYS A 42 9.00 11.14 -2.28
CA LYS A 42 8.56 12.38 -2.96
C LYS A 42 9.51 13.53 -2.59
N VAL A 43 10.44 13.84 -3.48
CA VAL A 43 11.31 15.00 -3.28
C VAL A 43 10.58 16.28 -3.69
N MET A 44 10.27 17.14 -2.71
CA MET A 44 9.60 18.41 -3.00
C MET A 44 10.50 19.39 -3.75
N ARG A 45 9.92 20.30 -4.54
CA ARG A 45 10.68 21.27 -5.37
C ARG A 45 11.66 22.10 -4.56
N ASP A 46 11.25 22.46 -3.35
CA ASP A 46 11.96 23.38 -2.47
C ASP A 46 12.62 22.62 -1.28
N GLN A 47 12.66 21.29 -1.33
CA GLN A 47 13.35 20.45 -0.34
C GLN A 47 14.86 20.73 -0.35
N ALA A 48 15.45 20.75 0.84
CA ALA A 48 16.89 20.94 1.00
C ALA A 48 17.69 19.76 0.40
N PHE A 49 18.89 20.04 -0.08
CA PHE A 49 19.82 19.00 -0.50
C PHE A 49 20.20 18.14 0.72
N PRO A 50 20.18 16.79 0.61
CA PRO A 50 20.43 15.92 1.75
C PRO A 50 21.89 16.01 2.23
N GLY A 51 22.11 15.79 3.53
CA GLY A 51 23.45 15.79 4.11
C GLY A 51 24.32 14.61 3.63
N GLU A 52 23.70 13.47 3.37
CA GLU A 52 24.34 12.25 2.87
C GLU A 52 23.68 11.82 1.54
N PRO A 53 24.05 12.43 0.41
CA PRO A 53 23.44 12.14 -0.88
C PRO A 53 23.91 10.79 -1.44
N ASN A 54 22.97 9.92 -1.76
CA ASN A 54 23.22 8.79 -2.66
C ASN A 54 23.57 9.31 -4.07
N SER A 55 24.59 8.71 -4.68
CA SER A 55 25.12 9.13 -5.99
C SER A 55 25.18 8.00 -7.02
N ILE A 56 24.62 6.83 -6.68
CA ILE A 56 24.56 5.64 -7.52
C ILE A 56 23.12 5.17 -7.56
N ILE A 57 22.60 4.91 -8.75
CA ILE A 57 21.30 4.27 -8.94
C ILE A 57 21.46 2.77 -8.71
N ARG A 58 20.80 2.22 -7.69
CA ARG A 58 20.79 0.79 -7.38
C ARG A 58 19.36 0.29 -7.43
N ILE A 59 19.08 -0.59 -8.37
CA ILE A 59 17.74 -1.15 -8.57
C ILE A 59 17.82 -2.65 -8.85
N GLY A 60 16.75 -3.38 -8.57
CA GLY A 60 16.63 -4.80 -8.86
C GLY A 60 15.29 -5.10 -9.48
N ALA A 61 15.26 -5.92 -10.52
CA ALA A 61 14.03 -6.33 -11.19
C ALA A 61 14.13 -7.77 -11.71
N ALA A 62 12.99 -8.44 -11.82
CA ALA A 62 12.82 -9.70 -12.50
C ALA A 62 12.80 -9.48 -14.02
N ARG A 63 12.86 -10.57 -14.79
CA ARG A 63 12.53 -10.50 -16.22
C ARG A 63 11.03 -10.17 -16.39
N ASN A 64 10.70 -9.42 -17.44
CA ASN A 64 9.33 -8.96 -17.73
C ASN A 64 8.77 -7.97 -16.70
N GLU A 65 9.63 -7.23 -16.01
CA GLU A 65 9.24 -6.24 -15.00
C GLU A 65 9.65 -4.83 -15.43
N TYR A 66 8.89 -3.84 -14.96
CA TYR A 66 9.22 -2.43 -15.06
C TYR A 66 9.68 -1.86 -13.70
N GLU A 67 10.98 -1.59 -13.55
CA GLU A 67 11.48 -0.90 -12.36
C GLU A 67 11.79 0.57 -12.67
N SER A 68 11.40 1.46 -11.76
CA SER A 68 11.68 2.89 -11.86
C SER A 68 12.69 3.40 -10.84
N GLY A 69 13.13 4.63 -11.06
CA GLY A 69 13.93 5.38 -10.12
C GLY A 69 13.98 6.84 -10.51
N GLN A 70 14.69 7.64 -9.73
CA GLN A 70 14.77 9.07 -9.98
C GLN A 70 16.14 9.65 -9.65
N VAL A 71 16.46 10.72 -10.36
CA VAL A 71 17.62 11.58 -10.11
C VAL A 71 17.10 12.98 -9.89
N ILE A 72 17.54 13.62 -8.80
CA ILE A 72 17.17 15.00 -8.52
C ILE A 72 18.33 15.92 -8.84
N VAL A 73 18.03 17.00 -9.56
CA VAL A 73 18.97 18.06 -9.88
C VAL A 73 18.63 19.29 -9.05
N LYS A 74 19.54 19.70 -8.16
CA LYS A 74 19.47 20.97 -7.43
C LYS A 74 20.22 22.04 -8.21
N ALA A 75 19.50 22.99 -8.80
CA ALA A 75 20.16 24.09 -9.51
C ALA A 75 20.81 25.07 -8.53
N ASN A 76 22.12 25.29 -8.66
CA ASN A 76 22.89 26.33 -7.96
C ASN A 76 22.88 27.66 -8.73
N GLN A 77 22.50 27.59 -10.00
CA GLN A 77 22.20 28.71 -10.88
C GLN A 77 21.15 28.25 -11.90
N SER A 78 20.48 29.20 -12.53
CA SER A 78 19.47 28.89 -13.55
C SER A 78 20.05 28.05 -14.69
N LEU A 79 19.45 26.87 -14.92
CA LEU A 79 19.73 25.97 -16.04
C LEU A 79 18.67 26.20 -17.13
N ARG A 80 19.08 26.19 -18.39
CA ARG A 80 18.18 26.45 -19.53
C ARG A 80 18.22 25.36 -20.58
N LYS A 81 19.24 24.48 -20.55
CA LYS A 81 19.51 23.52 -21.62
C LYS A 81 19.90 22.15 -21.07
N LEU A 82 19.42 21.79 -19.88
CA LEU A 82 19.90 20.60 -19.20
C LEU A 82 19.39 19.37 -19.96
N GLN A 83 20.31 18.57 -20.44
CA GLN A 83 20.04 17.32 -21.15
C GLN A 83 20.29 16.15 -20.22
N ALA A 84 19.40 15.16 -20.28
CA ALA A 84 19.56 13.88 -19.60
C ALA A 84 19.54 12.74 -20.62
N ALA A 85 20.42 11.77 -20.45
CA ALA A 85 20.45 10.56 -21.27
C ALA A 85 20.91 9.36 -20.44
N MET A 86 20.33 8.19 -20.70
CA MET A 86 20.79 6.92 -20.12
C MET A 86 21.57 6.13 -21.17
N SER A 87 22.66 5.48 -20.76
CA SER A 87 23.36 4.51 -21.62
C SER A 87 22.58 3.22 -21.78
N ASP A 88 22.99 2.38 -22.74
CA ASP A 88 22.68 0.94 -22.66
C ASP A 88 23.21 0.40 -21.32
N LEU A 89 22.49 -0.55 -20.71
CA LEU A 89 22.98 -1.27 -19.53
C LEU A 89 23.62 -2.57 -19.99
N LYS A 90 24.84 -2.86 -19.54
CA LYS A 90 25.62 -4.01 -19.98
C LYS A 90 25.85 -4.96 -18.82
N LEU A 91 25.59 -6.24 -19.03
CA LEU A 91 25.93 -7.29 -18.07
C LEU A 91 27.44 -7.23 -17.80
N ALA A 92 27.85 -7.44 -16.56
CA ALA A 92 29.24 -7.27 -16.13
C ALA A 92 30.27 -8.06 -16.97
N ASP A 93 29.88 -9.21 -17.54
CA ASP A 93 30.72 -10.05 -18.40
C ASP A 93 30.65 -9.68 -19.90
N GLY A 94 29.79 -8.73 -20.28
CA GLY A 94 29.58 -8.27 -21.65
C GLY A 94 28.73 -9.20 -22.53
N SER A 95 28.18 -10.28 -21.99
CA SER A 95 27.43 -11.28 -22.78
C SER A 95 26.02 -10.86 -23.17
N ALA A 96 25.44 -9.88 -22.46
CA ALA A 96 24.10 -9.34 -22.71
C ALA A 96 24.02 -7.84 -22.44
N LYS A 97 22.99 -7.19 -22.98
CA LYS A 97 22.67 -5.80 -22.70
C LYS A 97 21.16 -5.56 -22.65
N ILE A 98 20.74 -4.52 -21.95
CA ILE A 98 19.42 -3.90 -22.04
C ILE A 98 19.62 -2.58 -22.78
N GLY A 99 19.05 -2.48 -23.98
CA GLY A 99 19.21 -1.29 -24.83
C GLY A 99 18.36 -0.12 -24.34
N LYS A 100 18.79 1.10 -24.68
CA LYS A 100 18.08 2.35 -24.34
C LYS A 100 16.62 2.41 -24.80
N GLU A 101 16.21 1.61 -25.79
CA GLU A 101 14.82 1.47 -26.22
C GLU A 101 13.89 0.91 -25.14
N HIS A 102 14.45 0.27 -24.11
CA HIS A 102 13.72 -0.21 -22.94
C HIS A 102 13.73 0.79 -21.77
N ILE A 103 14.31 1.98 -21.98
CA ILE A 103 14.49 3.00 -20.94
C ILE A 103 13.74 4.26 -21.36
N GLN A 104 12.83 4.72 -20.51
CA GLN A 104 12.08 5.95 -20.69
C GLN A 104 12.49 6.96 -19.63
N LEU A 105 12.66 8.23 -20.01
CA LEU A 105 12.95 9.33 -19.10
C LEU A 105 11.77 10.30 -19.06
N PHE A 106 11.50 10.84 -17.88
CA PHE A 106 10.40 11.77 -17.64
C PHE A 106 10.86 12.95 -16.79
N LYS A 107 10.36 14.14 -17.13
CA LYS A 107 10.39 15.32 -16.27
C LYS A 107 9.26 15.19 -15.26
N GLN A 108 9.60 15.29 -13.97
CA GLN A 108 8.58 15.46 -12.94
C GLN A 108 7.98 16.87 -13.01
N HIS A 109 6.66 16.95 -13.17
CA HIS A 109 5.89 18.18 -13.00
C HIS A 109 5.56 18.40 -11.54
N TYR A 110 5.76 19.62 -11.05
CA TYR A 110 5.48 19.99 -9.67
C TYR A 110 4.18 20.78 -9.56
N ILE A 111 3.35 20.41 -8.59
CA ILE A 111 2.06 21.05 -8.30
C ILE A 111 2.00 21.53 -6.86
N GLU A 112 1.40 22.71 -6.66
CA GLU A 112 1.37 23.38 -5.36
C GLU A 112 0.19 22.91 -4.50
N VAL A 113 0.50 22.26 -3.39
CA VAL A 113 -0.44 21.91 -2.32
C VAL A 113 -0.51 23.07 -1.34
N LYS A 114 -1.60 23.85 -1.43
CA LYS A 114 -1.86 25.01 -0.54
C LYS A 114 -2.52 24.62 0.77
N THR A 115 -3.24 23.50 0.77
CA THR A 115 -3.90 22.92 1.94
C THR A 115 -3.61 21.43 1.92
N SER A 116 -2.86 20.94 2.90
CA SER A 116 -2.56 19.51 3.02
C SER A 116 -3.84 18.71 3.25
N THR A 117 -3.86 17.49 2.75
CA THR A 117 -4.90 16.48 2.98
C THR A 117 -4.97 16.11 4.45
N THR A 118 -3.80 15.96 5.09
CA THR A 118 -3.59 15.63 6.50
C THR A 118 -2.49 16.52 7.08
N PRO A 119 -2.50 16.83 8.40
CA PRO A 119 -1.39 17.54 9.04
C PRO A 119 -0.06 16.77 9.07
N ALA A 120 -0.06 15.46 8.77
CA ALA A 120 1.16 14.65 8.74
C ALA A 120 2.15 15.10 7.67
N TYR A 121 1.65 15.59 6.52
CA TYR A 121 2.49 16.02 5.40
C TYR A 121 2.45 17.54 5.18
N PRO A 122 3.59 18.16 4.85
CA PRO A 122 3.70 19.61 4.73
C PRO A 122 2.95 20.14 3.50
N LYS A 123 2.67 21.44 3.50
CA LYS A 123 2.25 22.16 2.29
C LYS A 123 3.47 22.43 1.41
N GLY A 124 3.28 22.59 0.10
CA GLY A 124 4.34 23.00 -0.81
C GLY A 124 4.22 22.38 -2.20
N TRP A 125 5.33 22.35 -2.93
CA TRP A 125 5.37 21.91 -4.32
C TRP A 125 5.80 20.44 -4.42
N TYR A 126 4.83 19.58 -4.70
CA TYR A 126 5.02 18.12 -4.80
C TYR A 126 5.22 17.69 -6.25
N PRO A 127 6.12 16.74 -6.54
CA PRO A 127 6.18 16.10 -7.85
C PRO A 127 4.96 15.18 -8.03
N ASP A 128 4.36 15.15 -9.22
CA ASP A 128 3.29 14.19 -9.51
C ASP A 128 3.31 13.69 -10.98
N ALA A 129 2.96 14.55 -11.95
CA ALA A 129 2.88 14.12 -13.35
C ALA A 129 4.27 13.82 -13.95
N LEU A 130 4.35 12.78 -14.77
CA LEU A 130 5.57 12.33 -15.44
C LEU A 130 5.53 12.66 -16.92
N ILE A 131 6.00 13.86 -17.29
CA ILE A 131 6.00 14.33 -18.67
C ILE A 131 7.18 13.68 -19.41
N PRO A 132 6.98 12.98 -20.55
CA PRO A 132 8.07 12.38 -21.31
C PRO A 132 9.18 13.39 -21.65
N LEU A 133 10.42 13.04 -21.33
CA LEU A 133 11.57 13.92 -21.50
C LEU A 133 12.19 13.75 -22.90
N ASN A 134 11.67 14.49 -23.86
CA ASN A 134 12.17 14.51 -25.24
C ASN A 134 12.97 15.78 -25.59
N GLU A 135 12.93 16.79 -24.71
CA GLU A 135 13.52 18.11 -24.91
C GLU A 135 14.48 18.50 -23.77
N GLN A 136 15.00 19.72 -23.81
CA GLN A 136 15.87 20.25 -22.77
C GLN A 136 15.07 20.64 -21.52
N LEU A 137 15.67 20.45 -20.34
CA LEU A 137 15.11 20.85 -19.05
C LEU A 137 15.55 22.28 -18.70
N GLU A 138 14.58 23.09 -18.29
CA GLU A 138 14.84 24.33 -17.58
C GLU A 138 14.68 24.11 -16.08
N VAL A 139 15.65 24.57 -15.30
CA VAL A 139 15.61 24.48 -13.84
C VAL A 139 15.96 25.86 -13.27
N ALA A 140 15.06 26.44 -12.48
CA ALA A 140 15.33 27.72 -11.84
C ALA A 140 16.36 27.55 -10.71
N GLU A 141 17.20 28.57 -10.54
CA GLU A 141 18.14 28.63 -9.41
C GLU A 141 17.41 28.40 -8.09
N GLY A 142 17.99 27.57 -7.23
CA GLY A 142 17.41 27.30 -5.92
C GLY A 142 16.37 26.18 -5.90
N HIS A 143 15.91 25.64 -7.04
CA HIS A 143 14.89 24.59 -7.09
C HIS A 143 15.46 23.21 -7.46
N ASN A 144 14.71 22.19 -7.05
CA ASN A 144 14.87 20.81 -7.49
C ASN A 144 14.10 20.57 -8.80
N GLN A 145 14.70 19.81 -9.71
CA GLN A 145 14.01 19.18 -10.82
C GLN A 145 14.27 17.68 -10.78
N GLY A 146 13.20 16.90 -10.61
CA GLY A 146 13.29 15.45 -10.65
C GLY A 146 13.25 14.94 -12.08
N ILE A 147 14.13 13.99 -12.38
CA ILE A 147 14.15 13.21 -13.61
C ILE A 147 13.82 11.79 -13.20
N TRP A 148 12.61 11.34 -13.54
CA TRP A 148 12.19 9.97 -13.32
C TRP A 148 12.62 9.12 -14.50
N PHE A 149 12.98 7.86 -14.26
CA PHE A 149 13.24 6.89 -15.32
C PHE A 149 12.47 5.60 -15.06
N LYS A 150 12.14 4.90 -16.14
CA LYS A 150 11.50 3.58 -16.13
C LYS A 150 12.28 2.64 -17.03
N ILE A 151 12.61 1.46 -16.52
CA ILE A 151 13.34 0.42 -17.24
C ILE A 151 12.47 -0.82 -17.33
N HIS A 152 12.16 -1.26 -18.55
CA HIS A 152 11.57 -2.58 -18.78
C HIS A 152 12.67 -3.62 -18.95
N VAL A 153 12.73 -4.63 -18.08
CA VAL A 153 13.63 -5.78 -18.27
C VAL A 153 12.96 -6.76 -19.22
N PRO A 154 13.50 -7.03 -20.43
CA PRO A 154 12.83 -7.90 -21.39
C PRO A 154 12.67 -9.34 -20.89
N LYS A 155 11.66 -10.04 -21.42
CA LYS A 155 11.53 -11.50 -21.26
C LYS A 155 12.80 -12.22 -21.71
N GLY A 156 13.20 -13.24 -20.97
CA GLY A 156 14.40 -14.03 -21.25
C GLY A 156 15.72 -13.30 -21.07
N GLN A 157 15.75 -12.06 -20.55
CA GLN A 157 16.99 -11.34 -20.28
C GLN A 157 17.90 -12.15 -19.34
N HIS A 158 19.20 -12.22 -19.62
CA HIS A 158 20.12 -12.98 -18.77
C HIS A 158 20.15 -12.39 -17.35
N PRO A 159 20.04 -13.21 -16.28
CA PRO A 159 20.16 -12.72 -14.92
C PRO A 159 21.59 -12.25 -14.62
N GLY A 160 21.73 -11.38 -13.62
CA GLY A 160 22.99 -10.82 -13.16
C GLY A 160 23.00 -9.30 -13.09
N THR A 161 24.17 -8.72 -12.79
CA THR A 161 24.31 -7.28 -12.58
C THR A 161 24.69 -6.56 -13.88
N TYR A 162 23.81 -5.67 -14.31
CA TYR A 162 24.02 -4.77 -15.44
C TYR A 162 24.51 -3.41 -14.94
N THR A 163 25.45 -2.82 -15.69
CA THR A 163 26.04 -1.51 -15.37
C THR A 163 25.88 -0.54 -16.52
N GLY A 164 25.71 0.74 -16.19
CA GLY A 164 25.59 1.85 -17.13
C GLY A 164 25.70 3.19 -16.42
N GLU A 165 25.22 4.25 -17.05
CA GLU A 165 25.18 5.58 -16.42
C GLU A 165 24.06 6.47 -16.99
N MET A 166 23.54 7.35 -16.13
CA MET A 166 22.81 8.54 -16.55
C MET A 166 23.81 9.70 -16.70
N THR A 167 23.75 10.38 -17.84
CA THR A 167 24.55 11.57 -18.14
C THR A 167 23.67 12.80 -18.09
N LEU A 168 24.07 13.80 -17.29
CA LEU A 168 23.45 15.11 -17.19
C LEU A 168 24.39 16.19 -17.75
N HIS A 169 23.91 17.02 -18.67
CA HIS A 169 24.74 17.99 -19.36
C HIS A 169 23.99 19.30 -19.63
N GLU A 170 24.46 20.40 -19.02
CA GLU A 170 24.02 21.77 -19.34
C GLU A 170 25.05 22.44 -20.26
N THR A 171 26.27 22.64 -19.75
CA THR A 171 27.44 23.13 -20.49
C THR A 171 28.71 22.54 -19.86
N GLY A 172 29.79 22.45 -20.64
CA GLY A 172 31.08 21.97 -20.13
C GLY A 172 31.14 20.43 -20.00
N ASN A 173 31.68 19.94 -18.88
CA ASN A 173 31.78 18.50 -18.64
C ASN A 173 30.46 17.95 -18.10
N PRO A 174 29.96 16.82 -18.62
CA PRO A 174 28.76 16.20 -18.10
C PRO A 174 28.98 15.58 -16.70
N VAL A 175 27.93 15.60 -15.89
CA VAL A 175 27.83 14.82 -14.65
C VAL A 175 27.37 13.41 -15.01
N ARG A 176 28.06 12.39 -14.52
CA ARG A 176 27.75 10.97 -14.79
C ARG A 176 27.35 10.29 -13.50
N ILE A 177 26.19 9.67 -13.49
CA ILE A 177 25.60 8.98 -12.34
C ILE A 177 25.58 7.49 -12.68
N PRO A 178 26.37 6.65 -12.02
CA PRO A 178 26.39 5.22 -12.29
C PRO A 178 25.04 4.58 -11.99
N ILE A 179 24.67 3.57 -12.78
CA ILE A 179 23.53 2.69 -12.53
C ILE A 179 24.00 1.25 -12.44
N GLU A 180 23.51 0.55 -11.42
CA GLU A 180 23.64 -0.89 -11.20
C GLU A 180 22.23 -1.49 -11.11
N LEU A 181 21.88 -2.31 -12.10
CA LEU A 181 20.61 -3.05 -12.16
C LEU A 181 20.87 -4.53 -11.96
N THR A 182 20.30 -5.11 -10.90
CA THR A 182 20.29 -6.57 -10.70
C THR A 182 19.09 -7.17 -11.41
N VAL A 183 19.33 -8.03 -12.39
CA VAL A 183 18.27 -8.86 -13.00
C VAL A 183 18.21 -10.20 -12.28
N TRP A 184 17.11 -10.47 -11.59
CA TRP A 184 16.91 -11.71 -10.83
C TRP A 184 16.63 -12.90 -11.75
N ASP A 185 17.02 -14.12 -11.34
CA ASP A 185 16.80 -15.34 -12.12
C ASP A 185 15.38 -15.91 -11.94
N PHE A 186 14.38 -15.08 -12.19
CA PHE A 186 12.99 -15.48 -12.42
C PHE A 186 12.32 -14.48 -13.38
N GLU A 187 11.14 -14.83 -13.88
CA GLU A 187 10.39 -14.03 -14.84
C GLU A 187 8.97 -13.86 -14.33
N LEU A 188 8.44 -12.62 -14.39
CA LEU A 188 7.05 -12.35 -14.07
C LEU A 188 6.14 -12.76 -15.24
N THR A 189 4.97 -13.30 -14.91
CA THR A 189 3.92 -13.55 -15.90
C THR A 189 3.32 -12.24 -16.42
N ASP A 190 2.68 -12.29 -17.59
CA ASP A 190 1.80 -11.21 -18.07
C ASP A 190 0.46 -11.19 -17.34
N ASP A 191 0.08 -12.30 -16.68
CA ASP A 191 -1.16 -12.36 -15.90
C ASP A 191 -1.10 -11.41 -14.69
N SER A 192 -2.26 -10.84 -14.35
CA SER A 192 -2.45 -10.13 -13.09
C SER A 192 -3.23 -11.03 -12.14
N HIS A 193 -2.61 -11.44 -11.03
CA HIS A 193 -3.25 -12.29 -10.03
C HIS A 193 -4.03 -11.51 -8.96
N ALA A 194 -3.77 -10.20 -8.83
CA ALA A 194 -4.60 -9.29 -8.04
C ALA A 194 -5.79 -8.78 -8.87
N LYS A 195 -7.00 -8.81 -8.31
CA LYS A 195 -8.16 -8.17 -8.94
C LYS A 195 -8.15 -6.67 -8.68
N THR A 196 -8.55 -5.87 -9.67
CA THR A 196 -8.70 -4.43 -9.47
C THR A 196 -9.90 -3.86 -10.21
N ASN A 197 -10.40 -2.72 -9.74
CA ASN A 197 -11.30 -1.84 -10.48
C ASN A 197 -10.84 -0.39 -10.32
N PHE A 198 -10.10 0.11 -11.29
CA PHE A 198 -9.67 1.51 -11.33
C PHE A 198 -10.52 2.28 -12.35
N GLY A 199 -11.36 3.18 -11.87
CA GLY A 199 -12.36 3.85 -12.72
C GLY A 199 -11.71 4.68 -13.84
N VAL A 200 -12.01 4.37 -15.10
CA VAL A 200 -11.68 5.23 -16.26
C VAL A 200 -12.96 5.89 -16.74
N TRP A 201 -13.15 7.16 -16.42
CA TRP A 201 -14.37 7.90 -16.71
C TRP A 201 -14.24 8.64 -18.05
N GLY A 202 -15.09 8.26 -19.01
CA GLY A 202 -15.03 8.79 -20.37
C GLY A 202 -15.44 10.25 -20.53
N GLY A 203 -16.38 10.75 -19.72
CA GLY A 203 -16.83 12.15 -19.80
C GLY A 203 -15.69 13.16 -19.58
N PRO A 204 -14.95 13.07 -18.47
CA PRO A 204 -13.77 13.91 -18.24
C PRO A 204 -12.69 13.80 -19.34
N ILE A 205 -12.45 12.60 -19.88
CA ILE A 205 -11.52 12.39 -21.00
C ILE A 205 -11.99 13.16 -22.24
N GLN A 206 -13.27 13.08 -22.57
CA GLN A 206 -13.84 13.77 -23.72
C GLN A 206 -13.65 15.29 -23.62
N GLU A 207 -13.98 15.88 -22.47
CA GLU A 207 -13.80 17.33 -22.24
C GLU A 207 -12.32 17.74 -22.40
N ALA A 208 -11.40 17.03 -21.74
CA ALA A 208 -9.98 17.36 -21.74
C ALA A 208 -9.31 17.23 -23.12
N HIS A 209 -9.88 16.43 -24.02
CA HIS A 209 -9.40 16.28 -25.40
C HIS A 209 -10.24 17.05 -26.42
N GLY A 210 -10.95 18.11 -26.01
CA GLY A 210 -11.65 19.02 -26.92
C GLY A 210 -13.11 18.68 -27.18
N ASN A 211 -13.79 18.04 -26.21
CA ASN A 211 -15.17 17.58 -26.30
C ASN A 211 -15.41 16.60 -27.47
N VAL A 212 -14.47 15.67 -27.67
CA VAL A 212 -14.56 14.61 -28.69
C VAL A 212 -15.79 13.72 -28.45
N VAL A 213 -16.37 13.21 -29.55
CA VAL A 213 -17.59 12.38 -29.52
C VAL A 213 -17.45 11.15 -30.43
N GLY A 214 -18.37 10.19 -30.27
CA GLY A 214 -18.43 8.99 -31.14
C GLY A 214 -17.15 8.14 -31.07
N GLU A 215 -16.72 7.62 -32.21
CA GLU A 215 -15.51 6.78 -32.31
C GLU A 215 -14.23 7.48 -31.86
N GLU A 216 -14.14 8.80 -32.00
CA GLU A 216 -12.97 9.56 -31.52
C GLU A 216 -12.90 9.57 -29.99
N ALA A 217 -14.04 9.76 -29.32
CA ALA A 217 -14.11 9.64 -27.86
C ALA A 217 -13.66 8.25 -27.39
N TRP A 218 -14.15 7.18 -28.03
CA TRP A 218 -13.77 5.81 -27.67
C TRP A 218 -12.28 5.53 -27.90
N LYS A 219 -11.65 6.11 -28.93
CA LYS A 219 -10.20 6.01 -29.11
C LYS A 219 -9.43 6.64 -27.97
N TYR A 220 -9.84 7.81 -27.49
CA TYR A 220 -9.20 8.41 -26.31
C TYR A 220 -9.43 7.56 -25.07
N ILE A 221 -10.66 7.13 -24.79
CA ILE A 221 -10.97 6.27 -23.64
C ILE A 221 -10.14 4.97 -23.68
N GLU A 222 -9.98 4.36 -24.85
CA GLU A 222 -9.15 3.18 -25.05
C GLU A 222 -7.67 3.43 -24.74
N LYS A 223 -7.12 4.62 -25.05
CA LYS A 223 -5.74 4.96 -24.67
C LYS A 223 -5.54 5.01 -23.16
N TYR A 224 -6.48 5.60 -22.41
CA TYR A 224 -6.43 5.60 -20.93
C TYR A 224 -6.66 4.20 -20.37
N TYR A 225 -7.57 3.43 -20.98
CA TYR A 225 -7.79 2.04 -20.61
C TYR A 225 -6.49 1.23 -20.71
N TYR A 226 -5.83 1.24 -21.87
CA TYR A 226 -4.57 0.49 -22.04
C TYR A 226 -3.42 1.06 -21.21
N ALA A 227 -3.34 2.37 -21.00
CA ALA A 227 -2.36 2.93 -20.07
C ALA A 227 -2.57 2.39 -18.64
N SER A 228 -3.80 2.19 -18.18
CA SER A 228 -4.07 1.54 -16.89
C SER A 228 -3.68 0.06 -16.90
N VAL A 229 -4.01 -0.67 -17.97
CA VAL A 229 -3.68 -2.11 -18.13
C VAL A 229 -2.17 -2.34 -18.19
N GLU A 230 -1.40 -1.44 -18.81
CA GLU A 230 0.06 -1.47 -18.81
C GLU A 230 0.67 -1.28 -17.42
N HIS A 231 -0.09 -0.72 -16.48
CA HIS A 231 0.29 -0.61 -15.06
C HIS A 231 -0.27 -1.76 -14.21
N ARG A 232 -0.77 -2.84 -14.83
CA ARG A 232 -1.46 -3.96 -14.17
C ARG A 232 -2.71 -3.52 -13.37
N LEU A 233 -3.26 -2.36 -13.68
CA LEU A 233 -4.49 -1.84 -13.08
C LEU A 233 -5.63 -2.05 -14.05
N THR A 234 -6.44 -3.07 -13.78
CA THR A 234 -7.63 -3.35 -14.57
C THR A 234 -8.69 -2.26 -14.37
N PRO A 235 -9.16 -1.61 -15.46
CA PRO A 235 -10.28 -0.67 -15.37
C PRO A 235 -11.61 -1.39 -15.18
N GLY A 236 -12.56 -0.73 -14.50
CA GLY A 236 -13.90 -1.29 -14.31
C GLY A 236 -14.63 -1.57 -15.63
N TYR A 237 -14.78 -0.58 -16.50
CA TYR A 237 -15.53 -0.70 -17.75
C TYR A 237 -14.64 -1.00 -18.95
N LEU A 238 -15.15 -1.78 -19.90
CA LEU A 238 -14.55 -1.91 -21.23
C LEU A 238 -14.70 -0.59 -22.01
N PRO A 239 -13.71 -0.18 -22.83
CA PRO A 239 -13.74 1.10 -23.55
C PRO A 239 -14.56 0.98 -24.85
N ILE A 240 -15.78 0.46 -24.75
CA ILE A 240 -16.70 0.21 -25.87
C ILE A 240 -18.15 0.57 -25.50
N PRO A 241 -19.00 0.93 -26.48
CA PRO A 241 -20.42 1.14 -26.25
C PRO A 241 -21.11 -0.13 -25.73
N ASP A 242 -22.03 0.06 -24.77
CA ASP A 242 -22.81 -1.01 -24.14
C ASP A 242 -24.32 -0.95 -24.47
N SER A 243 -24.74 0.01 -25.30
CA SER A 243 -26.14 0.19 -25.68
C SER A 243 -26.72 -0.94 -26.54
N ASP A 244 -25.86 -1.68 -27.25
CA ASP A 244 -26.22 -2.83 -28.09
C ASP A 244 -25.42 -4.06 -27.64
N ILE A 245 -26.13 -5.11 -27.22
CA ILE A 245 -25.51 -6.30 -26.61
C ILE A 245 -24.65 -7.06 -27.63
N ASP A 246 -25.12 -7.17 -28.88
CA ASP A 246 -24.44 -7.95 -29.90
C ASP A 246 -23.08 -7.32 -30.25
N SER A 247 -23.07 -6.00 -30.47
CA SER A 247 -21.86 -5.22 -30.69
C SER A 247 -20.91 -5.25 -29.49
N TYR A 248 -21.45 -5.18 -28.26
CA TYR A 248 -20.63 -5.27 -27.05
C TYR A 248 -19.92 -6.63 -26.95
N VAL A 249 -20.66 -7.73 -27.13
CA VAL A 249 -20.13 -9.10 -27.05
C VAL A 249 -19.14 -9.38 -28.20
N GLU A 250 -19.38 -8.85 -29.40
CA GLU A 250 -18.44 -8.97 -30.53
C GLU A 250 -17.09 -8.29 -30.24
N ARG A 251 -17.11 -7.14 -29.54
CA ARG A 251 -15.91 -6.31 -29.28
C ARG A 251 -15.19 -6.67 -27.98
N ALA A 252 -15.88 -7.24 -27.00
CA ALA A 252 -15.31 -7.58 -25.68
C ALA A 252 -14.05 -8.48 -25.71
N PRO A 253 -13.92 -9.49 -26.60
CA PRO A 253 -12.75 -10.37 -26.63
C PRO A 253 -11.40 -9.66 -26.75
N LYS A 254 -11.34 -8.50 -27.42
CA LYS A 254 -10.11 -7.69 -27.53
C LYS A 254 -9.52 -7.30 -26.17
N TYR A 255 -10.40 -7.10 -25.18
CA TYR A 255 -10.03 -6.61 -23.86
C TYR A 255 -10.00 -7.77 -22.85
N VAL A 256 -11.07 -8.56 -22.77
CA VAL A 256 -11.23 -9.61 -21.74
C VAL A 256 -10.16 -10.71 -21.82
N ASN A 257 -9.69 -11.03 -23.04
CA ASN A 257 -8.69 -12.06 -23.27
C ASN A 257 -7.24 -11.58 -23.03
N ASP A 258 -7.03 -10.30 -22.75
CA ASP A 258 -5.71 -9.82 -22.32
C ASP A 258 -5.40 -10.41 -20.92
N PRO A 259 -4.27 -11.10 -20.74
CA PRO A 259 -3.92 -11.75 -19.47
C PRO A 259 -3.80 -10.76 -18.31
N ARG A 260 -3.48 -9.49 -18.60
CA ARG A 260 -3.33 -8.43 -17.59
C ARG A 260 -4.68 -8.00 -16.99
N ILE A 261 -5.80 -8.34 -17.63
CA ILE A 261 -7.15 -8.07 -17.12
C ILE A 261 -7.55 -9.16 -16.13
N SER A 262 -7.78 -8.78 -14.88
CA SER A 262 -8.12 -9.71 -13.80
C SER A 262 -9.62 -9.73 -13.43
N ALA A 263 -10.36 -8.65 -13.72
CA ALA A 263 -11.81 -8.56 -13.52
C ALA A 263 -12.43 -7.47 -14.41
N TYR A 264 -13.69 -7.57 -14.85
CA TYR A 264 -14.36 -6.46 -15.56
C TYR A 264 -15.84 -6.34 -15.21
N ARG A 265 -16.31 -5.09 -15.13
CA ARG A 265 -17.67 -4.73 -14.78
C ARG A 265 -18.60 -4.89 -15.99
N LEU A 266 -19.70 -5.60 -15.80
CA LEU A 266 -20.75 -5.72 -16.81
C LEU A 266 -21.64 -4.46 -16.86
N PRO A 267 -22.14 -4.09 -18.06
CA PRO A 267 -23.28 -3.19 -18.20
C PRO A 267 -24.50 -3.70 -17.42
N TYR A 268 -25.15 -2.81 -16.68
CA TYR A 268 -26.38 -3.13 -15.93
C TYR A 268 -27.58 -2.41 -16.54
N TYR A 269 -28.54 -3.18 -17.04
CA TYR A 269 -29.71 -2.64 -17.72
C TYR A 269 -30.90 -2.48 -16.77
N ARG A 270 -31.65 -1.38 -16.97
CA ARG A 270 -32.85 -1.04 -16.22
C ARG A 270 -34.00 -0.74 -17.17
N THR A 271 -35.21 -1.03 -16.72
CA THR A 271 -36.45 -0.60 -17.37
C THR A 271 -36.65 0.91 -17.23
N ALA A 272 -37.58 1.48 -17.99
CA ALA A 272 -37.84 2.93 -18.00
C ALA A 272 -38.30 3.48 -16.64
N ASP A 273 -38.90 2.66 -15.79
CA ASP A 273 -39.31 2.96 -14.41
C ASP A 273 -38.21 2.68 -13.37
N GLY A 274 -36.99 2.35 -13.81
CA GLY A 274 -35.81 2.18 -12.96
C GLY A 274 -35.70 0.82 -12.26
N GLN A 275 -36.52 -0.17 -12.63
CA GLN A 275 -36.39 -1.54 -12.13
C GLN A 275 -35.30 -2.31 -12.88
N PRO A 276 -34.71 -3.36 -12.25
CA PRO A 276 -33.79 -4.26 -12.95
C PRO A 276 -34.45 -4.85 -14.21
N ASP A 277 -33.82 -4.71 -15.38
CA ASP A 277 -34.29 -5.36 -16.61
C ASP A 277 -33.76 -6.80 -16.67
N ILE A 278 -34.46 -7.72 -15.99
CA ILE A 278 -34.05 -9.13 -15.85
C ILE A 278 -33.82 -9.76 -17.23
N GLN A 279 -34.69 -9.52 -18.21
CA GLN A 279 -34.59 -10.15 -19.53
C GLN A 279 -33.34 -9.66 -20.28
N ARG A 280 -33.06 -8.36 -20.24
CA ARG A 280 -31.92 -7.78 -20.96
C ARG A 280 -30.59 -8.10 -20.29
N ASN A 281 -30.53 -8.09 -18.97
CA ASN A 281 -29.33 -8.55 -18.24
C ASN A 281 -29.08 -10.04 -18.50
N LYS A 282 -30.13 -10.88 -18.49
CA LYS A 282 -30.02 -12.30 -18.85
C LYS A 282 -29.50 -12.48 -20.27
N GLN A 283 -30.01 -11.71 -21.24
CA GLN A 283 -29.55 -11.76 -22.63
C GLN A 283 -28.06 -11.46 -22.75
N LEU A 284 -27.56 -10.42 -22.06
CA LEU A 284 -26.14 -10.10 -22.04
C LEU A 284 -25.30 -11.27 -21.51
N VAL A 285 -25.70 -11.80 -20.35
CA VAL A 285 -24.96 -12.84 -19.66
C VAL A 285 -24.98 -14.17 -20.43
N ASP A 286 -26.11 -14.55 -21.02
CA ASP A 286 -26.20 -15.74 -21.88
C ASP A 286 -25.23 -15.64 -23.07
N ARG A 287 -25.16 -14.47 -23.72
CA ARG A 287 -24.26 -14.26 -24.87
C ARG A 287 -22.79 -14.23 -24.47
N LEU A 288 -22.46 -13.64 -23.32
CA LEU A 288 -21.10 -13.70 -22.78
C LEU A 288 -20.73 -15.13 -22.35
N ARG A 289 -21.67 -15.91 -21.82
CA ARG A 289 -21.48 -17.32 -21.45
C ARG A 289 -21.16 -18.18 -22.68
N GLU A 290 -21.96 -18.03 -23.74
CA GLU A 290 -21.73 -18.69 -25.02
C GLU A 290 -20.36 -18.34 -25.63
N ALA A 291 -19.89 -17.11 -25.42
CA ALA A 291 -18.59 -16.64 -25.86
C ALA A 291 -17.42 -17.00 -24.92
N GLY A 292 -17.68 -17.59 -23.76
CA GLY A 292 -16.65 -17.94 -22.77
C GLY A 292 -16.02 -16.75 -22.04
N LEU A 293 -16.73 -15.62 -21.92
CA LEU A 293 -16.21 -14.35 -21.40
C LEU A 293 -16.60 -14.06 -19.94
N LEU A 294 -17.34 -14.95 -19.26
CA LEU A 294 -17.87 -14.68 -17.91
C LEU A 294 -16.87 -14.83 -16.75
N SER A 295 -15.76 -15.56 -16.92
CA SER A 295 -14.88 -15.93 -15.79
C SER A 295 -14.28 -14.75 -15.02
N LYS A 296 -14.19 -13.58 -15.66
CA LYS A 296 -13.68 -12.33 -15.07
C LYS A 296 -14.78 -11.30 -14.82
N ALA A 297 -16.04 -11.60 -15.14
CA ALA A 297 -17.14 -10.65 -15.11
C ALA A 297 -17.72 -10.47 -13.70
N TYR A 298 -18.18 -9.26 -13.38
CA TYR A 298 -18.98 -8.98 -12.19
C TYR A 298 -19.95 -7.82 -12.44
N TYR A 299 -21.02 -7.74 -11.66
CA TYR A 299 -21.89 -6.56 -11.62
C TYR A 299 -21.41 -5.57 -10.55
N TYR A 300 -21.45 -4.29 -10.87
CA TYR A 300 -21.34 -3.21 -9.88
C TYR A 300 -22.41 -2.18 -10.25
N VAL A 301 -23.32 -1.88 -9.33
CA VAL A 301 -24.53 -1.10 -9.63
C VAL A 301 -24.51 0.21 -8.86
N SER A 302 -24.43 1.34 -9.58
CA SER A 302 -24.22 2.66 -8.96
C SER A 302 -25.36 3.16 -8.06
N GLU A 303 -26.55 2.58 -8.14
CA GLU A 303 -27.68 3.02 -7.29
C GLU A 303 -27.59 2.50 -5.84
N ILE A 304 -26.81 1.44 -5.65
CA ILE A 304 -26.47 0.83 -4.35
C ILE A 304 -24.98 1.01 -4.00
N ASP A 305 -24.33 2.03 -4.56
CA ASP A 305 -23.00 2.46 -4.15
C ASP A 305 -23.07 3.07 -2.74
N GLU A 306 -22.21 2.60 -1.84
CA GLU A 306 -22.11 2.96 -0.42
C GLU A 306 -23.49 3.04 0.28
N PRO A 307 -24.27 1.93 0.30
CA PRO A 307 -25.64 1.97 0.73
C PRO A 307 -25.73 2.19 2.24
N THR A 308 -26.52 3.18 2.64
CA THR A 308 -27.01 3.32 4.02
C THR A 308 -28.14 2.31 4.27
N ARG A 309 -28.47 2.05 5.54
CA ARG A 309 -29.45 1.02 5.94
C ARG A 309 -30.82 1.16 5.25
N ASP A 310 -31.26 2.38 4.96
CA ASP A 310 -32.52 2.64 4.23
C ASP A 310 -32.51 2.14 2.76
N LYS A 311 -31.35 1.77 2.23
CA LYS A 311 -31.19 1.16 0.90
C LYS A 311 -31.00 -0.35 0.91
N TYR A 312 -30.94 -1.01 2.07
CA TYR A 312 -30.68 -2.45 2.12
C TYR A 312 -31.76 -3.26 1.39
N ASP A 313 -33.03 -2.89 1.52
CA ASP A 313 -34.11 -3.54 0.74
C ASP A 313 -33.89 -3.41 -0.77
N ARG A 314 -33.27 -2.32 -1.23
CA ARG A 314 -32.92 -2.15 -2.66
C ARG A 314 -31.74 -3.04 -3.06
N VAL A 315 -30.76 -3.25 -2.18
CA VAL A 315 -29.67 -4.22 -2.41
C VAL A 315 -30.27 -5.62 -2.64
N LYS A 316 -31.15 -6.06 -1.73
CA LYS A 316 -31.86 -7.35 -1.80
C LYS A 316 -32.66 -7.51 -3.09
N GLN A 317 -33.42 -6.46 -3.45
CA GLN A 317 -34.21 -6.45 -4.68
C GLN A 317 -33.33 -6.58 -5.95
N ILE A 318 -32.15 -5.96 -5.97
CA ILE A 318 -31.22 -6.08 -7.09
C ILE A 318 -30.59 -7.47 -7.11
N ASN A 319 -30.20 -8.00 -5.95
CA ASN A 319 -29.69 -9.35 -5.81
C ASN A 319 -30.70 -10.39 -6.34
N ASP A 320 -31.96 -10.34 -5.89
CA ASP A 320 -33.04 -11.22 -6.36
C ASP A 320 -33.22 -11.19 -7.90
N ALA A 321 -33.04 -10.02 -8.51
CA ALA A 321 -33.14 -9.85 -9.96
C ALA A 321 -31.91 -10.40 -10.69
N LEU A 322 -30.71 -10.22 -10.12
CA LEU A 322 -29.47 -10.75 -10.65
C LEU A 322 -29.39 -12.27 -10.49
N GLU A 323 -29.91 -12.86 -9.41
CA GLU A 323 -30.05 -14.32 -9.29
C GLU A 323 -30.94 -14.91 -10.40
N GLN A 324 -32.00 -14.20 -10.79
CA GLN A 324 -32.87 -14.63 -11.89
C GLN A 324 -32.21 -14.46 -13.27
N ALA A 325 -31.39 -13.42 -13.45
CA ALA A 325 -30.80 -13.08 -14.74
C ALA A 325 -29.43 -13.74 -14.98
N ALA A 326 -28.62 -13.87 -13.93
CA ALA A 326 -27.17 -14.06 -13.98
C ALA A 326 -26.62 -14.75 -12.70
N PRO A 327 -27.15 -15.91 -12.28
CA PRO A 327 -26.79 -16.55 -11.00
C PRO A 327 -25.32 -16.98 -10.88
N ASP A 328 -24.56 -16.99 -11.97
CA ASP A 328 -23.14 -17.33 -12.04
C ASP A 328 -22.24 -16.10 -12.21
N VAL A 329 -22.78 -14.88 -12.11
CA VAL A 329 -22.03 -13.62 -12.17
C VAL A 329 -22.14 -12.91 -10.83
N PRO A 330 -21.03 -12.76 -10.08
CA PRO A 330 -21.07 -12.12 -8.77
C PRO A 330 -21.40 -10.63 -8.90
N HIS A 331 -22.09 -10.08 -7.90
CA HIS A 331 -22.33 -8.65 -7.80
C HIS A 331 -21.60 -8.03 -6.60
N LEU A 332 -21.07 -6.84 -6.85
CA LEU A 332 -20.21 -6.09 -5.97
C LEU A 332 -20.96 -4.93 -5.34
N VAL A 333 -20.80 -4.77 -4.02
CA VAL A 333 -21.34 -3.66 -3.24
C VAL A 333 -20.23 -3.03 -2.40
N THR A 334 -20.12 -1.69 -2.47
CA THR A 334 -19.16 -0.87 -1.72
C THR A 334 -19.59 -0.71 -0.26
N ILE A 335 -19.50 -1.82 0.48
CA ILE A 335 -19.76 -1.89 1.92
C ILE A 335 -18.90 -3.00 2.54
N GLN A 336 -18.47 -2.80 3.79
CA GLN A 336 -17.89 -3.87 4.59
C GLN A 336 -18.92 -4.98 4.88
N PRO A 337 -18.50 -6.23 5.18
CA PRO A 337 -19.40 -7.26 5.65
C PRO A 337 -20.30 -6.77 6.80
N VAL A 338 -21.61 -6.97 6.65
CA VAL A 338 -22.62 -6.67 7.67
C VAL A 338 -23.66 -7.79 7.68
N ASP A 339 -24.14 -8.18 8.87
CA ASP A 339 -25.02 -9.34 9.03
C ASP A 339 -26.34 -9.20 8.23
N GLU A 340 -26.84 -7.98 8.05
CA GLU A 340 -28.13 -7.69 7.40
C GLU A 340 -28.18 -7.94 5.89
N LEU A 341 -27.00 -8.02 5.26
CA LEU A 341 -26.81 -8.23 3.82
C LEU A 341 -26.09 -9.56 3.52
N VAL A 342 -25.86 -10.41 4.53
CA VAL A 342 -25.32 -11.76 4.32
C VAL A 342 -26.27 -12.56 3.43
N GLY A 343 -25.73 -13.10 2.33
CA GLY A 343 -26.49 -13.79 1.29
C GLY A 343 -27.08 -12.87 0.21
N ASP A 344 -26.92 -11.55 0.35
CA ASP A 344 -27.39 -10.55 -0.60
C ASP A 344 -26.24 -9.79 -1.29
N VAL A 345 -24.98 -10.19 -1.07
CA VAL A 345 -23.76 -9.58 -1.63
C VAL A 345 -22.73 -10.67 -1.92
N ASP A 346 -22.20 -10.73 -3.14
CA ASP A 346 -21.16 -11.70 -3.53
C ASP A 346 -19.74 -11.15 -3.37
N ILE A 347 -19.56 -9.84 -3.57
CA ILE A 347 -18.28 -9.14 -3.43
C ILE A 347 -18.46 -7.92 -2.51
N TRP A 348 -17.96 -8.04 -1.29
CA TRP A 348 -17.94 -6.95 -0.31
C TRP A 348 -16.75 -6.04 -0.57
N VAL A 349 -16.94 -4.73 -0.70
CA VAL A 349 -15.82 -3.78 -0.84
C VAL A 349 -15.81 -2.83 0.35
N ALA A 350 -15.03 -3.19 1.36
CA ALA A 350 -14.88 -2.37 2.54
C ALA A 350 -14.08 -1.10 2.23
N ASP A 351 -14.49 0.03 2.78
CA ASP A 351 -13.54 1.13 3.03
C ASP A 351 -12.42 0.52 3.87
N ILE A 352 -11.15 0.75 3.50
CA ILE A 352 -10.02 0.10 4.17
C ILE A 352 -9.97 0.44 5.68
N GLU A 353 -10.49 1.59 6.11
CA GLU A 353 -10.63 1.93 7.55
C GLU A 353 -11.62 1.00 8.27
N LYS A 354 -12.54 0.39 7.53
CA LYS A 354 -13.62 -0.47 8.01
C LYS A 354 -13.40 -1.95 7.74
N PHE A 355 -12.20 -2.33 7.32
CA PHE A 355 -11.87 -3.73 7.06
C PHE A 355 -11.76 -4.52 8.37
N ASP A 356 -12.65 -5.50 8.52
CA ASP A 356 -12.63 -6.50 9.60
C ASP A 356 -12.13 -7.82 9.02
N GLU A 357 -10.89 -8.21 9.36
CA GLU A 357 -10.29 -9.44 8.83
C GLU A 357 -11.05 -10.69 9.27
N ALA A 358 -11.55 -10.74 10.50
CA ALA A 358 -12.24 -11.93 11.01
C ALA A 358 -13.55 -12.16 10.26
N PHE A 359 -14.35 -11.10 10.08
CA PHE A 359 -15.60 -11.22 9.33
C PHE A 359 -15.34 -11.44 7.84
N ALA A 360 -14.31 -10.78 7.26
CA ALA A 360 -13.90 -11.05 5.89
C ALA A 360 -13.57 -12.53 5.66
N LYS A 361 -12.81 -13.15 6.57
CA LYS A 361 -12.46 -14.59 6.49
C LYS A 361 -13.68 -15.50 6.65
N GLU A 362 -14.64 -15.14 7.49
CA GLU A 362 -15.92 -15.85 7.59
C GLU A 362 -16.70 -15.80 6.27
N ARG A 363 -16.80 -14.61 5.65
CA ARG A 363 -17.47 -14.45 4.36
C ARG A 363 -16.78 -15.23 3.24
N GLN A 364 -15.45 -15.17 3.19
CA GLN A 364 -14.63 -15.96 2.25
C GLN A 364 -14.83 -17.47 2.43
N ALA A 365 -14.92 -17.95 3.68
CA ALA A 365 -15.22 -19.36 3.96
C ALA A 365 -16.65 -19.76 3.52
N ALA A 366 -17.58 -18.81 3.43
CA ALA A 366 -18.93 -19.01 2.91
C ALA A 366 -19.03 -18.92 1.37
N GLY A 367 -17.96 -18.52 0.68
CA GLY A 367 -17.88 -18.45 -0.79
C GLY A 367 -17.94 -17.03 -1.38
N ASP A 368 -18.12 -16.00 -0.55
CA ASP A 368 -18.07 -14.61 -1.00
C ASP A 368 -16.63 -14.18 -1.28
N ALA A 369 -16.45 -13.05 -1.97
CA ALA A 369 -15.17 -12.35 -2.10
C ALA A 369 -15.14 -11.07 -1.26
N VAL A 370 -13.95 -10.66 -0.83
CA VAL A 370 -13.74 -9.42 -0.07
C VAL A 370 -12.68 -8.58 -0.75
N TRP A 371 -13.06 -7.37 -1.12
CA TRP A 371 -12.21 -6.34 -1.68
C TRP A 371 -12.15 -5.17 -0.70
N TRP A 372 -11.29 -4.21 -1.01
CA TRP A 372 -11.30 -2.92 -0.33
C TRP A 372 -11.16 -1.76 -1.30
N TYR A 373 -11.34 -0.55 -0.80
CA TYR A 373 -11.08 0.67 -1.56
C TYR A 373 -10.55 1.79 -0.68
N THR A 374 -9.91 2.75 -1.33
CA THR A 374 -9.57 4.05 -0.77
C THR A 374 -10.24 5.15 -1.59
N TYR A 375 -10.44 6.31 -0.98
CA TYR A 375 -11.02 7.50 -1.60
C TYR A 375 -10.45 8.74 -0.88
N VAL A 376 -11.20 9.83 -0.81
CA VAL A 376 -10.90 10.99 0.07
C VAL A 376 -10.52 10.56 1.51
N LYS A 377 -10.99 9.39 1.94
CA LYS A 377 -10.61 8.71 3.18
C LYS A 377 -10.17 7.25 2.90
N PRO A 378 -9.54 6.59 3.88
CA PRO A 378 -8.92 7.20 5.06
C PRO A 378 -7.71 8.05 4.66
N LYS A 379 -7.15 8.75 5.64
CA LYS A 379 -5.94 9.57 5.49
C LYS A 379 -4.86 8.97 6.38
N HIS A 380 -3.64 9.53 6.33
CA HIS A 380 -2.58 9.18 7.29
C HIS A 380 -3.14 9.03 8.72
N PRO A 381 -2.84 7.92 9.40
CA PRO A 381 -1.79 6.93 9.10
C PRO A 381 -2.19 5.76 8.21
N PHE A 382 -3.36 5.78 7.56
CA PHE A 382 -3.72 4.75 6.58
C PHE A 382 -3.07 5.04 5.22
N PRO A 383 -2.66 4.00 4.47
CA PRO A 383 -2.12 4.16 3.13
C PRO A 383 -3.20 4.69 2.18
N SER A 384 -2.81 5.60 1.29
CA SER A 384 -3.71 6.17 0.29
C SER A 384 -3.02 6.38 -1.07
N TYR A 385 -3.75 6.96 -2.01
CA TYR A 385 -3.25 7.42 -3.31
C TYR A 385 -3.22 8.95 -3.42
N HIS A 386 -3.29 9.67 -2.29
CA HIS A 386 -3.30 11.13 -2.30
C HIS A 386 -1.94 11.69 -2.77
N LEU A 387 -2.00 12.85 -3.41
CA LEU A 387 -0.85 13.48 -4.04
C LEU A 387 0.22 13.90 -3.03
N ASP A 388 -0.20 14.37 -1.86
CA ASP A 388 0.65 14.84 -0.78
C ASP A 388 0.93 13.78 0.29
N ASP A 389 0.51 12.54 0.08
CA ASP A 389 0.88 11.39 0.91
C ASP A 389 2.31 10.90 0.59
N ASP A 390 2.88 10.00 1.38
CA ASP A 390 4.07 9.27 0.94
C ASP A 390 3.74 8.23 -0.15
N LEU A 391 4.76 7.67 -0.79
CA LEU A 391 4.59 6.60 -1.80
C LEU A 391 4.80 5.21 -1.21
N VAL A 392 5.27 5.10 0.03
CA VAL A 392 5.48 3.82 0.68
C VAL A 392 4.15 3.16 0.99
N GLY A 393 3.20 3.89 1.58
CA GLY A 393 1.83 3.42 1.79
C GLY A 393 1.17 2.96 0.49
N THR A 394 1.32 3.75 -0.60
CA THR A 394 0.87 3.35 -1.94
C THR A 394 1.49 2.02 -2.39
N ARG A 395 2.80 1.82 -2.20
CA ARG A 395 3.49 0.57 -2.59
C ARG A 395 3.08 -0.62 -1.71
N LEU A 396 2.82 -0.41 -0.43
CA LEU A 396 2.49 -1.47 0.53
C LEU A 396 1.04 -1.95 0.47
N LEU A 397 0.12 -1.19 -0.13
CA LEU A 397 -1.29 -1.60 -0.25
C LEU A 397 -1.46 -3.00 -0.84
N THR A 398 -0.74 -3.32 -1.92
CA THR A 398 -0.87 -4.63 -2.56
C THR A 398 -0.15 -5.76 -1.78
N TRP A 399 0.86 -5.41 -0.98
CA TRP A 399 1.46 -6.35 -0.01
C TRP A 399 0.45 -6.72 1.07
N MET A 400 -0.22 -5.71 1.65
CA MET A 400 -1.28 -5.90 2.64
C MET A 400 -2.46 -6.66 2.03
N GLN A 401 -2.80 -6.37 0.76
CA GLN A 401 -3.85 -7.09 0.02
C GLN A 401 -3.58 -8.60 0.03
N ARG A 402 -2.33 -9.00 -0.27
CA ARG A 402 -1.95 -10.42 -0.27
C ARG A 402 -1.96 -11.03 1.14
N ASP A 403 -1.41 -10.34 2.14
CA ASP A 403 -1.31 -10.87 3.50
C ASP A 403 -2.70 -11.10 4.13
N HIS A 404 -3.60 -10.12 4.04
CA HIS A 404 -4.96 -10.24 4.55
C HIS A 404 -5.86 -11.10 3.65
N GLY A 405 -5.35 -11.56 2.51
CA GLY A 405 -6.08 -12.37 1.53
C GLY A 405 -7.27 -11.65 0.93
N VAL A 406 -7.17 -10.34 0.72
CA VAL A 406 -8.17 -9.50 0.04
C VAL A 406 -8.06 -9.75 -1.47
N GLU A 407 -9.15 -10.17 -2.12
CA GLU A 407 -9.08 -10.59 -3.52
C GLU A 407 -8.96 -9.43 -4.51
N GLY A 408 -9.39 -8.21 -4.13
CA GLY A 408 -9.33 -7.07 -5.04
C GLY A 408 -9.30 -5.68 -4.42
N THR A 409 -8.85 -4.71 -5.22
CA THR A 409 -8.77 -3.29 -4.85
C THR A 409 -9.57 -2.42 -5.82
N LEU A 410 -10.44 -1.57 -5.30
CA LEU A 410 -11.20 -0.60 -6.09
C LEU A 410 -10.66 0.82 -5.87
N TYR A 411 -10.65 1.62 -6.94
CA TYR A 411 -10.43 3.06 -6.87
C TYR A 411 -11.43 3.78 -7.79
N TRP A 412 -12.18 4.72 -7.22
CA TRP A 412 -13.40 5.25 -7.82
C TRP A 412 -13.19 5.93 -9.18
N ALA A 413 -12.06 6.61 -9.38
CA ALA A 413 -11.68 7.24 -10.64
C ALA A 413 -10.17 7.47 -10.75
N THR A 414 -9.65 7.41 -11.99
CA THR A 414 -8.26 7.73 -12.36
C THR A 414 -8.17 8.88 -13.36
N THR A 415 -9.31 9.35 -13.86
CA THR A 415 -9.41 10.37 -14.91
C THR A 415 -10.37 11.51 -14.58
N GLN A 416 -10.68 11.76 -13.31
CA GLN A 416 -11.52 12.89 -12.94
C GLN A 416 -10.74 14.22 -13.07
N PHE A 417 -10.75 14.78 -14.28
CA PHE A 417 -10.06 16.03 -14.60
C PHE A 417 -10.86 17.26 -14.18
N GLN A 418 -12.14 17.14 -13.88
CA GLN A 418 -12.97 18.22 -13.36
C GLN A 418 -12.85 18.34 -11.82
N LYS A 419 -13.43 19.40 -11.25
CA LYS A 419 -13.53 19.61 -9.81
C LYS A 419 -14.97 19.54 -9.32
N TYR A 420 -15.23 18.83 -8.22
CA TYR A 420 -16.55 18.83 -7.59
C TYR A 420 -16.78 20.13 -6.80
N ASP A 421 -17.80 20.89 -7.20
CA ASP A 421 -18.30 22.04 -6.45
C ASP A 421 -19.42 21.57 -5.51
N ALA A 422 -19.12 21.50 -4.22
CA ALA A 422 -20.06 21.04 -3.20
C ALA A 422 -21.27 21.97 -3.01
N ALA A 423 -21.13 23.28 -3.29
CA ALA A 423 -22.23 24.23 -3.20
C ALA A 423 -23.21 24.07 -4.36
N GLN A 424 -22.70 23.78 -5.56
CA GLN A 424 -23.50 23.56 -6.76
C GLN A 424 -23.92 22.09 -6.97
N LYS A 425 -23.34 21.16 -6.20
CA LYS A 425 -23.54 19.71 -6.31
C LYS A 425 -23.29 19.17 -7.72
N LYS A 426 -22.22 19.63 -8.36
CA LYS A 426 -21.82 19.20 -9.72
C LYS A 426 -20.31 19.34 -9.93
N TYR A 427 -19.82 18.66 -10.96
CA TYR A 427 -18.47 18.90 -11.46
C TYR A 427 -18.41 20.17 -12.31
N VAL A 428 -17.32 20.92 -12.17
CA VAL A 428 -16.98 22.12 -12.93
C VAL A 428 -15.56 22.01 -13.49
N SER A 429 -15.28 22.72 -14.57
CA SER A 429 -13.96 22.71 -15.20
C SER A 429 -12.88 23.22 -14.22
N ARG A 430 -11.69 22.61 -14.25
CA ARG A 430 -10.49 23.03 -13.52
C ARG A 430 -9.28 22.89 -14.44
N ASP A 431 -8.20 23.60 -14.11
CA ASP A 431 -6.89 23.30 -14.66
C ASP A 431 -6.22 22.21 -13.79
N VAL A 432 -6.18 20.98 -14.30
CA VAL A 432 -5.61 19.82 -13.59
C VAL A 432 -4.10 19.95 -13.36
N TRP A 433 -3.40 20.74 -14.17
CA TRP A 433 -1.95 20.94 -14.06
C TRP A 433 -1.56 21.89 -12.93
N THR A 434 -2.50 22.65 -12.37
CA THR A 434 -2.23 23.66 -11.32
C THR A 434 -3.12 23.56 -10.09
N ASP A 435 -4.32 22.98 -10.18
CA ASP A 435 -5.20 22.72 -9.03
C ASP A 435 -5.22 21.22 -8.72
N PRO A 436 -4.69 20.72 -7.59
CA PRO A 436 -4.64 19.29 -7.29
C PRO A 436 -5.99 18.69 -6.81
N LEU A 437 -7.03 19.50 -6.60
CA LEU A 437 -8.28 19.04 -5.97
C LEU A 437 -9.37 18.75 -7.00
N ALA A 438 -9.53 17.48 -7.38
CA ALA A 438 -10.71 17.03 -8.13
C ALA A 438 -11.94 16.88 -7.21
N PHE A 439 -11.73 16.47 -5.96
CA PHE A 439 -12.76 16.41 -4.92
C PHE A 439 -12.30 17.15 -3.65
N PRO A 440 -13.20 17.82 -2.89
CA PRO A 440 -12.82 18.48 -1.66
C PRO A 440 -12.27 17.51 -0.61
N GLY A 441 -11.14 17.86 0.01
CA GLY A 441 -10.64 17.20 1.23
C GLY A 441 -9.42 16.32 1.05
N ALA A 442 -9.04 15.95 -0.18
CA ALA A 442 -7.83 15.18 -0.47
C ALA A 442 -7.21 15.60 -1.82
N ASN A 443 -5.95 16.02 -1.80
CA ASN A 443 -5.20 16.37 -3.01
C ASN A 443 -4.92 15.10 -3.83
N GLY A 444 -5.06 15.17 -5.16
CA GLY A 444 -4.77 14.01 -6.02
C GLY A 444 -5.88 12.96 -6.12
N ASP A 445 -6.90 13.02 -5.27
CA ASP A 445 -7.96 12.01 -5.27
C ASP A 445 -8.82 12.10 -6.56
N GLY A 446 -9.14 10.96 -7.16
CA GLY A 446 -9.92 10.84 -8.39
C GLY A 446 -9.12 10.91 -9.69
N TYR A 447 -7.80 11.11 -9.63
CA TYR A 447 -6.96 11.05 -10.83
C TYR A 447 -5.55 10.49 -10.56
N LEU A 448 -5.13 9.60 -11.46
CA LEU A 448 -3.77 9.06 -11.54
C LEU A 448 -3.13 9.33 -12.92
N PHE A 449 -3.91 9.92 -13.82
CA PHE A 449 -3.48 10.40 -15.13
C PHE A 449 -3.67 11.91 -15.25
N TYR A 450 -2.94 12.50 -16.19
CA TYR A 450 -3.13 13.85 -16.71
C TYR A 450 -3.46 13.78 -18.21
N PRO A 451 -4.24 14.74 -18.75
CA PRO A 451 -4.48 14.83 -20.18
C PRO A 451 -3.27 15.41 -20.91
N GLY A 452 -2.68 14.62 -21.82
CA GLY A 452 -1.43 14.96 -22.48
C GLY A 452 -1.51 16.08 -23.52
N THR A 453 -2.71 16.40 -24.03
CA THR A 453 -2.88 17.34 -25.15
C THR A 453 -2.27 18.71 -24.88
N GLU A 454 -2.36 19.21 -23.64
CA GLU A 454 -1.83 20.51 -23.24
C GLU A 454 -0.30 20.59 -23.29
N VAL A 455 0.38 19.45 -23.19
CA VAL A 455 1.85 19.34 -23.24
C VAL A 455 2.33 18.61 -24.50
N GLY A 456 1.48 18.50 -25.53
CA GLY A 456 1.83 17.94 -26.83
C GLY A 456 1.87 16.41 -26.90
N VAL A 457 1.28 15.70 -25.93
CA VAL A 457 1.18 14.24 -25.91
C VAL A 457 -0.24 13.81 -26.31
N ASP A 458 -0.36 12.93 -27.30
CA ASP A 458 -1.67 12.44 -27.78
C ASP A 458 -2.20 11.28 -26.93
N GLY A 459 -2.65 11.57 -25.71
CA GLY A 459 -3.22 10.58 -24.80
C GLY A 459 -2.93 10.87 -23.32
N PRO A 460 -2.92 9.84 -22.46
CA PRO A 460 -2.64 9.99 -21.04
C PRO A 460 -1.18 10.34 -20.75
N ILE A 461 -0.96 11.04 -19.64
CA ILE A 461 0.31 11.17 -18.94
C ILE A 461 0.17 10.56 -17.56
N GLY A 462 1.07 9.64 -17.20
CA GLY A 462 1.07 8.99 -15.88
C GLY A 462 1.57 9.89 -14.76
N THR A 463 1.45 9.39 -13.54
CA THR A 463 1.95 10.02 -12.31
C THR A 463 2.99 9.16 -11.63
N ILE A 464 3.81 9.73 -10.75
CA ILE A 464 4.70 8.94 -9.88
C ILE A 464 3.90 7.94 -9.03
N ARG A 465 2.68 8.31 -8.60
CA ARG A 465 1.77 7.45 -7.86
C ARG A 465 1.36 6.22 -8.68
N LEU A 466 1.06 6.42 -9.96
CA LEU A 466 0.71 5.34 -10.89
C LEU A 466 1.89 4.39 -11.15
N GLU A 467 3.10 4.93 -11.27
CA GLU A 467 4.31 4.13 -11.45
C GLU A 467 4.58 3.24 -10.23
N VAL A 468 4.50 3.79 -9.02
CA VAL A 468 4.65 3.03 -7.77
C VAL A 468 3.51 2.03 -7.58
N LEU A 469 2.29 2.34 -8.03
CA LEU A 469 1.18 1.38 -8.04
C LEU A 469 1.44 0.19 -8.96
N ARG A 470 2.04 0.40 -10.14
CA ARG A 470 2.46 -0.73 -11.00
C ARG A 470 3.49 -1.59 -10.29
N GLU A 471 4.50 -0.98 -9.70
CA GLU A 471 5.54 -1.70 -8.95
C GLU A 471 4.93 -2.47 -7.77
N SER A 472 3.92 -1.91 -7.09
CA SER A 472 3.14 -2.61 -6.06
C SER A 472 2.43 -3.85 -6.60
N MET A 473 1.85 -3.77 -7.80
CA MET A 473 1.22 -4.90 -8.48
C MET A 473 2.26 -5.94 -8.97
N GLU A 474 3.45 -5.51 -9.37
CA GLU A 474 4.56 -6.41 -9.71
C GLU A 474 5.10 -7.10 -8.44
N ASP A 475 5.19 -6.40 -7.30
CA ASP A 475 5.51 -6.99 -6.00
C ASP A 475 4.49 -8.08 -5.59
N TYR A 476 3.20 -7.93 -5.95
CA TYR A 476 2.21 -8.99 -5.77
C TYR A 476 2.59 -10.27 -6.51
N GLU A 477 3.09 -10.13 -7.74
CA GLU A 477 3.50 -11.29 -8.55
C GLU A 477 4.76 -11.96 -7.98
N TYR A 478 5.63 -11.22 -7.29
CA TYR A 478 6.73 -11.81 -6.53
C TYR A 478 6.18 -12.68 -5.39
N LEU A 479 5.23 -12.14 -4.61
CA LEU A 479 4.58 -12.88 -3.51
C LEU A 479 3.85 -14.12 -4.03
N TRP A 480 3.09 -13.97 -5.11
CA TRP A 480 2.40 -15.08 -5.75
C TRP A 480 3.36 -16.16 -6.25
N LEU A 481 4.44 -15.77 -6.93
CA LEU A 481 5.45 -16.69 -7.45
C LEU A 481 6.17 -17.41 -6.31
N TYR A 482 6.54 -16.70 -5.24
CA TYR A 482 7.15 -17.31 -4.07
C TYR A 482 6.21 -18.35 -3.43
N GLU A 483 4.92 -18.04 -3.30
CA GLU A 483 3.93 -19.01 -2.84
C GLU A 483 3.85 -20.24 -3.76
N GLN A 484 3.91 -20.08 -5.09
CA GLN A 484 3.96 -21.24 -6.00
C GLN A 484 5.19 -22.11 -5.74
N LYS A 485 6.36 -21.50 -5.49
CA LYS A 485 7.57 -22.26 -5.12
C LYS A 485 7.41 -23.01 -3.80
N LEU A 486 6.72 -22.41 -2.83
CA LEU A 486 6.39 -23.07 -1.57
C LEU A 486 5.42 -24.24 -1.80
N ARG A 487 4.41 -24.08 -2.67
CA ARG A 487 3.45 -25.15 -3.05
C ARG A 487 4.15 -26.33 -3.71
N ASP A 488 5.09 -26.06 -4.60
CA ASP A 488 5.92 -27.11 -5.22
C ASP A 488 6.74 -27.88 -4.17
N ALA A 489 7.35 -27.17 -3.22
CA ALA A 489 8.09 -27.78 -2.13
C ALA A 489 7.18 -28.56 -1.17
N ALA A 490 6.00 -28.04 -0.85
CA ALA A 490 5.01 -28.70 0.01
C ALA A 490 4.45 -29.96 -0.64
N THR A 491 4.26 -29.96 -1.96
CA THR A 491 3.86 -31.14 -2.73
C THR A 491 4.90 -32.25 -2.64
N LYS A 492 6.19 -31.90 -2.72
CA LYS A 492 7.30 -32.88 -2.56
C LYS A 492 7.41 -33.46 -1.14
N LEU A 493 6.89 -32.74 -0.15
CA LEU A 493 6.86 -33.17 1.26
C LEU A 493 5.51 -33.81 1.67
N GLY A 494 4.55 -33.91 0.75
CA GLY A 494 3.24 -34.51 1.01
C GLY A 494 2.30 -33.67 1.89
N ILE A 495 2.49 -32.34 1.95
CA ILE A 495 1.76 -31.43 2.86
C ILE A 495 1.09 -30.24 2.18
N ALA A 496 0.96 -30.26 0.85
CA ALA A 496 0.47 -29.12 0.07
C ALA A 496 -0.90 -28.56 0.52
N ASP A 497 -1.83 -29.43 0.93
CA ASP A 497 -3.20 -29.03 1.28
C ASP A 497 -3.31 -28.44 2.70
N ALA A 498 -2.39 -28.77 3.61
CA ALA A 498 -2.44 -28.39 5.02
C ALA A 498 -1.38 -27.35 5.42
N PHE A 499 -0.44 -27.04 4.54
CA PHE A 499 0.67 -26.13 4.84
C PHE A 499 0.20 -24.67 4.95
N PRO A 500 0.55 -23.93 6.02
CA PRO A 500 0.11 -22.54 6.20
C PRO A 500 0.99 -21.58 5.40
N TYR A 501 0.69 -21.42 4.11
CA TYR A 501 1.48 -20.60 3.19
C TYR A 501 1.65 -19.14 3.65
N ARG A 502 0.62 -18.53 4.24
CA ARG A 502 0.70 -17.18 4.80
C ARG A 502 1.80 -17.07 5.85
N ASP A 503 1.89 -18.04 6.76
CA ASP A 503 2.89 -18.06 7.84
C ASP A 503 4.32 -18.25 7.31
N ALA A 504 4.49 -18.85 6.12
CA ALA A 504 5.79 -18.94 5.45
C ALA A 504 6.24 -17.63 4.79
N MET A 505 5.30 -16.73 4.46
CA MET A 505 5.57 -15.40 3.90
C MET A 505 5.57 -14.29 4.95
N ARG A 506 4.91 -14.51 6.09
CA ARG A 506 4.79 -13.58 7.23
C ARG A 506 6.08 -12.83 7.60
N PRO A 507 7.28 -13.43 7.59
CA PRO A 507 8.52 -12.69 7.90
C PRO A 507 8.82 -11.49 6.98
N PHE A 508 8.28 -11.48 5.76
CA PHE A 508 8.39 -10.32 4.88
C PHE A 508 7.38 -9.23 5.27
N TYR A 509 6.15 -9.61 5.61
CA TYR A 509 5.08 -8.70 6.01
C TYR A 509 5.38 -8.01 7.35
N ASP A 510 5.77 -8.76 8.38
CA ASP A 510 6.05 -8.22 9.73
C ASP A 510 7.18 -7.16 9.72
N ARG A 511 8.02 -7.15 8.67
CA ARG A 511 9.08 -6.14 8.50
C ARG A 511 8.61 -4.85 7.86
N LEU A 512 7.44 -4.87 7.24
CA LEU A 512 6.87 -3.76 6.49
C LEU A 512 5.66 -3.16 7.20
N TYR A 513 4.91 -3.95 7.97
CA TYR A 513 3.77 -3.43 8.71
C TYR A 513 3.36 -4.36 9.85
N GLU A 514 2.82 -3.76 10.91
CA GLU A 514 2.14 -4.46 12.01
C GLU A 514 0.64 -4.61 11.69
N ASN A 515 0.04 -3.60 11.08
CA ASN A 515 -1.33 -3.59 10.59
C ASN A 515 -1.47 -2.53 9.48
N ILE A 516 -2.66 -2.41 8.90
CA ILE A 516 -2.92 -1.55 7.74
C ILE A 516 -2.55 -0.07 7.99
N LYS A 517 -2.66 0.44 9.22
CA LYS A 517 -2.33 1.84 9.55
C LYS A 517 -1.00 2.03 10.28
N THR A 518 -0.26 0.94 10.55
CA THR A 518 1.03 0.98 11.22
C THR A 518 2.02 0.24 10.35
N PHE A 519 2.64 0.99 9.44
CA PHE A 519 3.55 0.47 8.44
C PHE A 519 4.87 1.24 8.44
N GLU A 520 5.88 0.62 7.83
CA GLU A 520 7.20 1.19 7.63
C GLU A 520 7.11 2.35 6.65
N GLU A 521 7.46 3.55 7.08
CA GLU A 521 7.49 4.74 6.22
C GLU A 521 8.87 4.95 5.57
N ASN A 522 9.91 4.19 5.95
CA ASN A 522 11.24 4.28 5.37
C ASN A 522 11.30 3.58 3.99
N PRO A 523 11.50 4.35 2.90
CA PRO A 523 11.56 3.80 1.54
C PRO A 523 12.62 2.71 1.33
N GLU A 524 13.79 2.83 1.97
CA GLU A 524 14.89 1.89 1.80
C GLU A 524 14.57 0.51 2.39
N LYS A 525 13.75 0.46 3.44
CA LYS A 525 13.35 -0.80 4.07
C LYS A 525 12.46 -1.63 3.14
N VAL A 526 11.56 -0.98 2.41
CA VAL A 526 10.71 -1.63 1.40
C VAL A 526 11.57 -2.28 0.32
N MET A 527 12.56 -1.55 -0.20
CA MET A 527 13.48 -2.04 -1.23
C MET A 527 14.34 -3.22 -0.72
N GLN A 528 14.76 -3.15 0.55
CA GLN A 528 15.49 -4.23 1.20
C GLN A 528 14.63 -5.51 1.30
N VAL A 529 13.42 -5.42 1.86
CA VAL A 529 12.53 -6.59 2.04
C VAL A 529 12.15 -7.20 0.70
N ARG A 530 11.87 -6.37 -0.31
CA ARG A 530 11.61 -6.85 -1.67
C ARG A 530 12.79 -7.62 -2.27
N SER A 531 14.02 -7.12 -2.08
CA SER A 531 15.23 -7.81 -2.55
C SER A 531 15.43 -9.17 -1.86
N GLU A 532 15.10 -9.25 -0.56
CA GLU A 532 15.13 -10.51 0.18
C GLU A 532 14.06 -11.50 -0.31
N LEU A 533 12.85 -11.03 -0.65
CA LEU A 533 11.82 -11.86 -1.28
C LEU A 533 12.30 -12.39 -2.64
N ALA A 534 12.91 -11.53 -3.47
CA ALA A 534 13.48 -11.94 -4.75
C ALA A 534 14.54 -13.04 -4.58
N GLN A 535 15.44 -12.88 -3.61
CA GLN A 535 16.44 -13.89 -3.27
C GLN A 535 15.80 -15.20 -2.76
N ALA A 536 14.70 -15.11 -2.01
CA ALA A 536 13.94 -16.27 -1.56
C ALA A 536 13.28 -17.02 -2.72
N ILE A 537 12.76 -16.33 -3.74
CA ILE A 537 12.22 -16.94 -4.96
C ILE A 537 13.30 -17.74 -5.71
N VAL A 538 14.48 -17.14 -5.91
CA VAL A 538 15.61 -17.79 -6.59
C VAL A 538 16.03 -19.07 -5.85
N THR A 539 16.21 -18.97 -4.54
CA THR A 539 16.73 -20.07 -3.71
C THR A 539 15.70 -21.16 -3.38
N ALA A 540 14.40 -20.85 -3.43
CA ALA A 540 13.35 -21.82 -3.14
C ALA A 540 13.37 -23.03 -4.11
N SER A 541 13.87 -22.85 -5.33
CA SER A 541 13.94 -23.90 -6.34
C SER A 541 15.20 -24.78 -6.25
N GLU A 542 16.15 -24.45 -5.37
CA GLU A 542 17.46 -25.10 -5.30
C GLU A 542 17.50 -26.20 -4.22
N GLY A 543 18.05 -27.37 -4.55
CA GLY A 543 18.31 -28.45 -3.59
C GLY A 543 17.06 -29.14 -3.03
N ALA A 544 17.20 -29.73 -1.83
CA ALA A 544 16.13 -30.45 -1.14
C ALA A 544 14.99 -29.49 -0.70
N PRO A 545 13.72 -29.95 -0.68
CA PRO A 545 12.60 -29.16 -0.22
C PRO A 545 12.73 -28.87 1.28
N VAL A 546 12.70 -27.59 1.63
CA VAL A 546 12.67 -27.09 3.01
C VAL A 546 11.63 -25.99 3.07
N LEU A 547 10.68 -26.12 3.99
CA LEU A 547 9.68 -25.11 4.26
C LEU A 547 9.84 -24.58 5.68
N VAL A 548 9.67 -23.27 5.82
CA VAL A 548 9.77 -22.58 7.11
C VAL A 548 8.51 -21.75 7.27
N THR A 549 7.83 -21.91 8.40
CA THR A 549 6.70 -21.08 8.80
C THR A 549 7.06 -20.35 10.09
N VAL A 550 6.56 -19.14 10.23
CA VAL A 550 6.71 -18.37 11.46
C VAL A 550 5.33 -18.06 11.99
N GLY A 551 5.09 -18.43 13.24
CA GLY A 551 3.83 -18.16 13.92
C GLY A 551 3.54 -16.66 13.98
N SER A 552 2.26 -16.35 14.22
CA SER A 552 1.83 -14.99 14.52
C SER A 552 2.72 -14.38 15.61
N PRO A 553 3.05 -13.08 15.52
CA PRO A 553 3.82 -12.42 16.56
C PRO A 553 3.17 -12.64 17.94
N ALA A 554 3.96 -13.10 18.90
CA ALA A 554 3.59 -13.17 20.29
C ALA A 554 4.52 -12.25 21.09
N ASP A 555 4.02 -11.72 22.20
CA ASP A 555 4.80 -10.78 23.02
C ASP A 555 6.13 -11.43 23.47
N GLY A 556 7.25 -10.81 23.10
CA GLY A 556 8.60 -11.27 23.41
C GLY A 556 9.00 -12.64 22.84
N SER A 557 8.23 -13.22 21.91
CA SER A 557 8.56 -14.53 21.36
C SER A 557 8.07 -14.77 19.93
N ARG A 558 8.77 -15.67 19.21
CA ARG A 558 8.40 -16.14 17.87
C ARG A 558 8.52 -17.65 17.79
N GLU A 559 7.45 -18.32 17.38
CA GLU A 559 7.52 -19.73 17.00
C GLU A 559 7.99 -19.87 15.56
N VAL A 560 8.99 -20.73 15.34
CA VAL A 560 9.47 -21.09 14.01
C VAL A 560 9.29 -22.60 13.83
N SER A 561 8.56 -22.99 12.79
CA SER A 561 8.36 -24.38 12.39
C SER A 561 9.07 -24.66 11.07
N ILE A 562 9.72 -25.82 10.99
CA ILE A 562 10.49 -26.26 9.83
C ILE A 562 9.97 -27.63 9.38
N TYR A 563 9.76 -27.78 8.08
CA TYR A 563 9.37 -29.04 7.44
C TYR A 563 10.46 -29.41 6.44
N ALA A 564 11.04 -30.59 6.62
CA ALA A 564 12.13 -31.10 5.80
C ALA A 564 11.96 -32.59 5.57
N GLU A 565 12.66 -33.15 4.60
CA GLU A 565 12.59 -34.60 4.32
C GLU A 565 12.85 -35.45 5.58
N GLN A 566 12.23 -36.64 5.63
CA GLN A 566 12.46 -37.57 6.73
C GLN A 566 13.96 -37.87 6.92
N GLY A 567 14.42 -37.87 8.17
CA GLY A 567 15.80 -38.12 8.56
C GLY A 567 16.70 -36.88 8.57
N SER A 568 16.14 -35.68 8.32
CA SER A 568 16.88 -34.43 8.44
C SER A 568 17.21 -34.06 9.89
N GLU A 569 18.28 -33.29 10.05
CA GLU A 569 18.62 -32.57 11.28
C GLU A 569 18.49 -31.06 11.02
N VAL A 570 18.00 -30.31 12.00
CA VAL A 570 17.76 -28.87 11.87
C VAL A 570 18.41 -28.10 13.00
N THR A 571 19.13 -27.03 12.65
CA THR A 571 19.58 -26.02 13.61
C THR A 571 19.05 -24.64 13.24
N VAL A 572 18.75 -23.82 14.24
CA VAL A 572 18.34 -22.41 14.09
C VAL A 572 19.34 -21.58 14.88
N ASN A 573 20.11 -20.71 14.21
CA ASN A 573 21.22 -19.97 14.82
C ASN A 573 22.21 -20.86 15.60
N GLY A 574 22.43 -22.08 15.11
CA GLY A 574 23.29 -23.09 15.74
C GLY A 574 22.66 -23.85 16.91
N GLN A 575 21.46 -23.49 17.35
CA GLN A 575 20.69 -24.26 18.34
C GLN A 575 19.94 -25.40 17.65
N GLN A 576 20.04 -26.62 18.17
CA GLN A 576 19.29 -27.77 17.66
C GLN A 576 17.77 -27.55 17.81
N ALA A 577 17.03 -27.63 16.71
CA ALA A 577 15.57 -27.59 16.74
C ALA A 577 15.04 -29.00 17.08
N PRO A 578 14.14 -29.14 18.08
CA PRO A 578 13.58 -30.43 18.43
C PRO A 578 12.60 -30.90 17.35
N LYS A 579 12.66 -32.20 17.02
CA LYS A 579 11.66 -32.84 16.16
C LYS A 579 10.34 -32.96 16.92
N THR A 580 9.26 -32.40 16.37
CA THR A 580 7.92 -32.40 16.98
C THR A 580 6.98 -33.41 16.33
N ALA A 581 7.20 -33.76 15.05
CA ALA A 581 6.50 -34.84 14.38
C ALA A 581 7.42 -35.58 13.41
N GLU A 582 7.19 -36.88 13.26
CA GLU A 582 7.87 -37.74 12.29
C GLU A 582 6.81 -38.31 11.32
N GLY A 583 7.03 -38.10 10.04
CA GLY A 583 6.17 -38.57 8.96
C GLY A 583 6.90 -39.51 8.00
N ALA A 584 6.15 -40.10 7.07
CA ALA A 584 6.71 -41.01 6.07
C ALA A 584 7.54 -40.29 4.99
N GLU A 585 7.22 -39.02 4.72
CA GLU A 585 7.89 -38.21 3.68
C GLU A 585 8.69 -37.04 4.27
N HIS A 586 8.26 -36.51 5.40
CA HIS A 586 8.87 -35.35 6.05
C HIS A 586 8.95 -35.51 7.57
N ASP A 587 9.88 -34.80 8.19
CA ASP A 587 9.93 -34.51 9.62
C ASP A 587 9.52 -33.04 9.87
N GLN A 588 8.88 -32.80 11.01
CA GLN A 588 8.58 -31.44 11.49
C GLN A 588 9.43 -31.11 12.72
N PHE A 589 9.93 -29.88 12.77
CA PHE A 589 10.67 -29.31 13.88
C PHE A 589 10.00 -28.00 14.30
N SER A 590 9.93 -27.70 15.59
CA SER A 590 9.45 -26.41 16.08
C SER A 590 10.33 -25.88 17.21
N LEU A 591 10.58 -24.58 17.21
CA LEU A 591 11.32 -23.87 18.25
C LEU A 591 10.60 -22.55 18.57
N VAL A 592 10.36 -22.31 19.86
CA VAL A 592 9.92 -21.01 20.36
C VAL A 592 11.15 -20.21 20.75
N LEU A 593 11.40 -19.12 20.05
CA LEU A 593 12.50 -18.21 20.30
C LEU A 593 12.01 -17.08 21.21
N SER A 594 12.66 -16.89 22.36
CA SER A 594 12.51 -15.66 23.15
C SER A 594 13.41 -14.59 22.55
N LEU A 595 12.81 -13.49 22.10
CA LEU A 595 13.49 -12.43 21.37
C LEU A 595 13.06 -11.07 21.95
N ASP A 596 14.03 -10.19 22.14
CA ASP A 596 13.75 -8.79 22.49
C ASP A 596 13.07 -8.07 21.31
N PRO A 597 12.35 -6.95 21.53
CA PRO A 597 11.84 -6.12 20.45
C PRO A 597 12.94 -5.72 19.45
N GLY A 598 12.61 -5.79 18.16
CA GLY A 598 13.51 -5.50 17.06
C GLY A 598 13.55 -6.59 15.99
N ALA A 599 14.47 -6.43 15.04
CA ALA A 599 14.70 -7.38 13.96
C ALA A 599 15.83 -8.35 14.31
N HIS A 600 15.61 -9.64 14.04
CA HIS A 600 16.54 -10.72 14.34
C HIS A 600 16.77 -11.59 13.12
N GLU A 601 18.03 -11.76 12.73
CA GLU A 601 18.41 -12.67 11.65
C GLU A 601 18.45 -14.12 12.15
N LEU A 602 17.86 -15.01 11.36
CA LEU A 602 17.85 -16.45 11.57
C LEU A 602 18.55 -17.16 10.41
N ASP A 603 19.58 -17.93 10.75
CA ASP A 603 20.17 -18.96 9.89
C ASP A 603 19.56 -20.32 10.26
N ILE A 604 18.68 -20.83 9.40
CA ILE A 604 18.05 -22.14 9.55
C ILE A 604 18.80 -23.13 8.68
N VAL A 605 19.56 -24.04 9.28
CA VAL A 605 20.36 -25.04 8.57
C VAL A 605 19.70 -26.39 8.68
N VAL A 606 19.31 -26.94 7.53
CA VAL A 606 18.77 -28.30 7.41
C VAL A 606 19.84 -29.18 6.79
N SER A 607 20.23 -30.26 7.47
CA SER A 607 21.23 -31.21 7.00
C SER A 607 20.69 -32.63 6.90
N LYS A 608 21.11 -33.35 5.86
CA LYS A 608 20.80 -34.76 5.64
C LYS A 608 21.90 -35.41 4.80
N ASP A 609 22.36 -36.59 5.22
CA ASP A 609 23.35 -37.42 4.50
C ASP A 609 24.62 -36.65 4.05
N GLY A 610 25.08 -35.70 4.87
CA GLY A 610 26.27 -34.88 4.58
C GLY A 610 26.03 -33.69 3.65
N SER A 611 24.80 -33.48 3.17
CA SER A 611 24.37 -32.26 2.48
C SER A 611 23.67 -31.30 3.44
N SER A 612 23.75 -30.00 3.18
CA SER A 612 23.06 -28.98 3.99
C SER A 612 22.47 -27.87 3.12
N LYS A 613 21.32 -27.35 3.52
CA LYS A 613 20.67 -26.16 2.95
C LYS A 613 20.45 -25.13 4.06
N THR A 614 20.80 -23.89 3.79
CA THR A 614 20.56 -22.76 4.71
C THR A 614 19.41 -21.92 4.18
N VAL A 615 18.42 -21.69 5.03
CA VAL A 615 17.32 -20.76 4.79
C VAL A 615 17.49 -19.57 5.72
N LYS A 616 17.65 -18.38 5.15
CA LYS A 616 17.76 -17.14 5.92
C LYS A 616 16.39 -16.49 6.11
N ARG A 617 16.07 -16.05 7.32
CA ARG A 617 14.87 -15.27 7.62
C ARG A 617 15.21 -14.14 8.59
N THR A 618 14.53 -13.01 8.45
CA THR A 618 14.59 -11.92 9.43
C THR A 618 13.24 -11.84 10.11
N LEU A 619 13.20 -12.02 11.42
CA LEU A 619 11.97 -11.94 12.21
C LEU A 619 11.89 -10.59 12.92
N VAL A 620 10.67 -10.07 13.06
CA VAL A 620 10.42 -8.87 13.86
C VAL A 620 9.63 -9.23 15.11
N VAL A 621 10.07 -8.73 16.25
CA VAL A 621 9.29 -8.73 17.48
C VAL A 621 9.02 -7.28 17.83
N TYR A 622 7.76 -6.96 18.09
CA TYR A 622 7.38 -5.59 18.34
C TYR A 622 7.34 -5.28 19.85
N GLU A 623 6.71 -6.13 20.66
CA GLU A 623 6.55 -5.95 22.11
C GLU A 623 7.38 -6.96 22.90
N THR A 624 7.72 -6.58 24.14
CA THR A 624 8.18 -7.54 25.14
C THR A 624 6.99 -8.32 25.68
N ASN A 625 7.23 -9.51 26.23
CA ASN A 625 6.22 -10.19 27.05
C ASN A 625 5.88 -9.29 28.24
N ALA A 626 4.61 -8.85 28.34
CA ALA A 626 4.10 -7.98 29.38
C ALA A 626 3.33 -8.80 30.43
N PRO A 627 4.00 -9.40 31.44
CA PRO A 627 3.36 -10.32 32.38
C PRO A 627 2.49 -9.60 33.43
N SER A 628 2.55 -8.26 33.50
CA SER A 628 1.88 -7.49 34.53
C SER A 628 0.65 -6.77 33.96
N THR A 629 -0.48 -6.96 34.62
CA THR A 629 -1.72 -6.21 34.37
C THR A 629 -1.87 -5.12 35.42
N VAL A 630 -2.22 -3.91 34.99
CA VAL A 630 -2.34 -2.72 35.83
C VAL A 630 -3.75 -2.17 35.69
N ALA A 631 -4.54 -2.27 36.76
CA ALA A 631 -5.94 -1.85 36.74
C ALA A 631 -6.08 -0.34 36.47
N LEU A 632 -6.91 0.02 35.48
CA LEU A 632 -7.31 1.39 35.17
C LEU A 632 -8.74 1.65 35.68
N ASN A 633 -9.68 0.77 35.34
CA ASN A 633 -11.06 0.77 35.82
C ASN A 633 -11.70 -0.62 35.72
N ASP A 634 -12.13 -1.17 36.85
CA ASP A 634 -12.74 -2.51 36.96
C ASP A 634 -14.25 -2.53 36.72
N ALA A 635 -14.92 -1.37 36.64
CA ALA A 635 -16.37 -1.27 36.49
C ALA A 635 -17.22 -1.99 37.58
N GLU A 636 -16.66 -2.24 38.76
CA GLU A 636 -17.33 -3.02 39.82
C GLU A 636 -18.20 -2.20 40.79
N THR A 637 -18.10 -0.87 40.75
CA THR A 637 -18.81 0.04 41.67
C THR A 637 -19.40 1.25 40.97
N GLU A 638 -20.40 1.89 41.57
CA GLU A 638 -20.92 3.17 41.07
C GLU A 638 -19.82 4.23 41.00
N GLU A 639 -18.89 4.24 41.97
CA GLU A 639 -17.74 5.16 41.94
C GLU A 639 -16.86 4.89 40.71
N ALA A 640 -16.58 3.62 40.41
CA ALA A 640 -15.81 3.22 39.23
C ALA A 640 -16.47 3.66 37.92
N ILE A 641 -17.78 3.44 37.76
CA ILE A 641 -18.53 3.87 36.56
C ILE A 641 -18.61 5.41 36.48
N ASN A 642 -18.82 6.10 37.60
CA ASN A 642 -18.93 7.57 37.64
C ASN A 642 -17.61 8.30 37.30
N ARG A 643 -16.47 7.60 37.23
CA ARG A 643 -15.23 8.14 36.66
C ARG A 643 -15.32 8.36 35.15
N PHE A 644 -16.17 7.61 34.45
CA PHE A 644 -16.51 7.89 33.05
C PHE A 644 -17.55 9.00 33.00
N THR A 645 -17.16 10.14 32.43
CA THR A 645 -18.04 11.30 32.26
C THR A 645 -18.73 11.27 30.91
N SER A 646 -20.03 11.61 30.88
CA SER A 646 -20.79 11.78 29.64
C SER A 646 -21.93 12.78 29.82
N GLN A 647 -22.34 13.39 28.71
CA GLN A 647 -23.59 14.18 28.61
C GLN A 647 -24.61 13.52 27.68
N THR A 648 -24.27 12.38 27.09
CA THR A 648 -24.99 11.78 25.97
C THR A 648 -25.24 10.29 26.13
N VAL A 649 -24.47 9.60 26.98
CA VAL A 649 -24.54 8.16 27.18
C VAL A 649 -24.90 7.91 28.63
N ASP A 650 -25.94 7.13 28.85
CA ASP A 650 -26.34 6.72 30.19
C ASP A 650 -25.53 5.47 30.60
N THR A 651 -24.99 5.48 31.81
CA THR A 651 -24.23 4.36 32.37
C THR A 651 -24.89 3.78 33.62
N ASP A 652 -24.79 2.46 33.79
CA ASP A 652 -25.33 1.74 34.95
C ASP A 652 -24.50 0.46 35.23
N LEU A 653 -24.57 -0.06 36.46
CA LEU A 653 -24.00 -1.37 36.79
C LEU A 653 -24.91 -2.48 36.23
N ALA A 654 -24.30 -3.48 35.61
CA ALA A 654 -25.01 -4.67 35.15
C ALA A 654 -24.21 -5.94 35.38
N ASN A 655 -24.90 -7.06 35.56
CA ASN A 655 -24.30 -8.39 35.72
C ASN A 655 -24.38 -9.20 34.40
N VAL A 656 -24.08 -8.55 33.27
CA VAL A 656 -24.16 -9.12 31.92
C VAL A 656 -22.76 -9.18 31.32
N ASN A 657 -22.36 -10.36 30.82
CA ASN A 657 -21.05 -10.60 30.20
C ASN A 657 -19.86 -10.10 31.03
N VAL A 658 -19.92 -10.34 32.34
CA VAL A 658 -18.86 -10.05 33.30
C VAL A 658 -17.70 -11.00 33.05
N THR A 659 -16.53 -10.48 32.67
CA THR A 659 -15.34 -11.30 32.39
C THR A 659 -14.53 -11.56 33.65
N GLU A 660 -14.52 -10.62 34.59
CA GLU A 660 -13.96 -10.75 35.94
C GLU A 660 -14.87 -10.05 36.95
N GLY A 661 -14.87 -10.49 38.22
CA GLY A 661 -15.68 -9.83 39.26
C GLY A 661 -17.17 -10.17 39.22
N THR A 662 -18.03 -9.16 39.46
CA THR A 662 -19.49 -9.31 39.61
C THR A 662 -20.28 -8.43 38.65
N TYR A 663 -19.73 -7.29 38.21
CA TYR A 663 -20.44 -6.30 37.41
C TYR A 663 -19.64 -5.84 36.20
N SER A 664 -20.34 -5.23 35.26
CA SER A 664 -19.82 -4.55 34.08
C SER A 664 -20.52 -3.19 33.97
N MET A 665 -19.91 -2.27 33.23
CA MET A 665 -20.51 -0.99 32.89
C MET A 665 -21.44 -1.14 31.69
N LYS A 666 -22.75 -1.12 31.92
CA LYS A 666 -23.74 -0.95 30.86
C LYS A 666 -23.70 0.49 30.36
N ALA A 667 -23.48 0.69 29.07
CA ALA A 667 -23.48 1.98 28.40
C ALA A 667 -24.57 2.02 27.32
N VAL A 668 -25.53 2.94 27.43
CA VAL A 668 -26.63 3.11 26.47
C VAL A 668 -26.38 4.34 25.60
N PHE A 669 -25.95 4.11 24.37
CA PHE A 669 -25.79 5.13 23.34
C PHE A 669 -27.16 5.43 22.70
N PRO A 670 -27.71 6.64 22.84
CA PRO A 670 -29.05 6.96 22.37
C PRO A 670 -29.15 7.07 20.85
N ALA A 671 -30.33 6.76 20.33
CA ALA A 671 -30.67 7.03 18.94
C ALA A 671 -30.65 8.52 18.62
N ASN A 672 -30.30 8.86 17.38
CA ASN A 672 -30.43 10.19 16.80
C ASN A 672 -29.63 11.31 17.49
N VAL A 673 -28.69 10.97 18.36
CA VAL A 673 -27.74 11.91 18.97
C VAL A 673 -26.49 11.98 18.10
N ASN A 674 -26.02 13.20 17.85
CA ASN A 674 -24.73 13.38 17.19
C ASN A 674 -23.62 13.12 18.19
N PHE A 675 -22.67 12.26 17.80
CA PHE A 675 -21.40 12.08 18.51
C PHE A 675 -21.53 11.64 19.98
N PRO A 676 -22.41 10.67 20.31
CA PRO A 676 -22.49 10.19 21.69
C PRO A 676 -21.15 9.59 22.13
N ASN A 677 -20.73 9.89 23.35
CA ASN A 677 -19.41 9.51 23.86
C ASN A 677 -19.37 9.28 25.39
N LEU A 678 -18.35 8.54 25.83
CA LEU A 678 -17.93 8.34 27.22
C LEU A 678 -16.46 8.75 27.37
N ARG A 679 -16.10 9.46 28.45
CA ARG A 679 -14.73 9.96 28.65
C ARG A 679 -14.16 9.58 30.01
N LEU A 680 -13.00 8.95 30.02
CA LEU A 680 -12.19 8.72 31.22
C LEU A 680 -11.02 9.71 31.23
N PHE A 681 -11.24 10.90 31.79
CA PHE A 681 -10.32 12.04 31.67
C PHE A 681 -9.78 12.51 33.03
N ASP A 682 -8.70 13.28 32.94
CA ASP A 682 -8.05 14.03 34.01
C ASP A 682 -7.38 13.16 35.09
N ALA A 683 -6.06 13.35 35.24
CA ALA A 683 -5.28 12.73 36.30
C ALA A 683 -5.81 13.16 37.70
N GLY A 684 -5.91 12.20 38.61
CA GLY A 684 -6.53 12.35 39.94
C GLY A 684 -8.06 12.28 39.95
N LYS A 685 -8.73 12.09 38.80
CA LYS A 685 -10.19 11.91 38.71
C LYS A 685 -10.57 10.65 37.95
N GLY A 686 -10.17 10.56 36.68
CA GLY A 686 -10.41 9.36 35.87
C GLY A 686 -9.40 8.27 36.18
N PHE A 687 -8.13 8.67 36.30
CA PHE A 687 -6.98 7.80 36.51
C PHE A 687 -5.88 8.52 37.29
N ARG A 688 -4.87 7.79 37.78
CA ARG A 688 -3.87 8.31 38.71
C ARG A 688 -2.87 9.30 38.09
N SER A 689 -2.33 9.01 36.91
CA SER A 689 -1.24 9.78 36.28
C SER A 689 -1.49 10.05 34.79
N SER A 690 -1.05 11.20 34.29
CA SER A 690 -1.03 11.50 32.85
C SER A 690 0.13 10.83 32.09
N ASP A 691 1.08 10.26 32.82
CA ASP A 691 2.23 9.56 32.22
C ASP A 691 1.88 8.08 32.03
N TRP A 692 1.65 7.70 30.79
CA TRP A 692 1.33 6.35 30.35
C TRP A 692 2.51 5.68 29.62
N SER A 693 3.70 6.31 29.63
CA SER A 693 4.87 5.86 28.85
C SER A 693 5.49 4.53 29.34
N ALA A 694 5.12 4.07 30.53
CA ALA A 694 5.57 2.81 31.11
C ALA A 694 4.67 1.60 30.77
N PHE A 695 3.57 1.82 30.04
CA PHE A 695 2.59 0.80 29.68
C PHE A 695 2.74 0.41 28.21
N GLU A 696 2.51 -0.87 27.91
CA GLU A 696 2.64 -1.44 26.58
C GLU A 696 1.31 -1.35 25.82
N THR A 697 0.21 -1.77 26.45
CA THR A 697 -1.12 -1.79 25.81
C THR A 697 -2.21 -1.30 26.75
N LEU A 698 -3.26 -0.71 26.17
CA LEU A 698 -4.56 -0.52 26.80
C LEU A 698 -5.49 -1.68 26.39
N GLU A 699 -6.08 -2.34 27.37
CA GLU A 699 -7.07 -3.39 27.16
C GLU A 699 -8.38 -3.08 27.88
N PHE A 700 -9.49 -3.52 27.31
CA PHE A 700 -10.79 -3.62 27.99
C PHE A 700 -11.67 -4.65 27.30
N ASP A 701 -12.60 -5.24 28.04
CA ASP A 701 -13.56 -6.19 27.51
C ASP A 701 -14.84 -5.46 27.13
N VAL A 702 -15.46 -5.86 26.02
CA VAL A 702 -16.71 -5.27 25.53
C VAL A 702 -17.65 -6.36 25.02
N PHE A 703 -18.92 -6.26 25.38
CA PHE A 703 -19.97 -7.13 24.87
C PHE A 703 -21.09 -6.34 24.22
N ASN A 704 -21.50 -6.81 23.05
CA ASN A 704 -22.57 -6.21 22.28
C ASN A 704 -23.76 -7.17 22.17
N PRO A 705 -24.86 -6.98 22.93
CA PRO A 705 -26.07 -7.80 22.80
C PRO A 705 -26.92 -7.48 21.56
N GLY A 706 -26.63 -6.36 20.87
CA GLY A 706 -27.48 -5.75 19.86
C GLY A 706 -27.01 -6.06 18.45
N GLU A 707 -27.20 -5.09 17.55
CA GLU A 707 -26.61 -5.13 16.20
C GLU A 707 -25.13 -4.76 16.25
N THR A 708 -24.35 -5.17 15.25
CA THR A 708 -22.92 -4.87 15.15
C THR A 708 -22.63 -3.38 15.42
N ALA A 709 -21.78 -3.15 16.43
CA ALA A 709 -21.45 -1.83 16.93
C ALA A 709 -20.11 -1.36 16.37
N GLN A 710 -20.07 -0.09 15.97
CA GLN A 710 -18.86 0.59 15.53
C GLN A 710 -18.61 1.81 16.42
N PHE A 711 -17.46 1.83 17.07
CA PHE A 711 -17.05 2.96 17.91
C PHE A 711 -15.55 3.21 17.83
N TYR A 712 -15.13 4.43 18.12
CA TYR A 712 -13.74 4.83 18.19
C TYR A 712 -13.28 4.87 19.64
N VAL A 713 -12.05 4.42 19.89
CA VAL A 713 -11.30 4.71 21.12
C VAL A 713 -10.33 5.85 20.80
N LYS A 714 -10.70 7.08 21.17
CA LYS A 714 -9.88 8.26 20.91
C LYS A 714 -8.96 8.53 22.09
N PHE A 715 -7.69 8.78 21.82
CA PHE A 715 -6.73 9.25 22.82
C PHE A 715 -6.62 10.76 22.76
N HIS A 716 -6.54 11.40 23.92
CA HIS A 716 -6.42 12.85 24.04
C HIS A 716 -5.17 13.21 24.84
N GLN A 717 -4.41 14.18 24.35
CA GLN A 717 -3.25 14.75 25.02
C GLN A 717 -3.63 16.03 25.78
N LEU A 718 -2.87 16.37 26.82
CA LEU A 718 -3.09 17.57 27.65
C LEU A 718 -3.04 18.89 26.88
N ASP A 719 -2.36 18.95 25.74
CA ASP A 719 -2.28 20.14 24.88
C ASP A 719 -3.42 20.25 23.85
N GLY A 720 -4.36 19.30 23.87
CA GLY A 720 -5.54 19.29 23.00
C GLY A 720 -5.37 18.52 21.69
N LYS A 721 -4.19 17.92 21.43
CA LYS A 721 -4.05 16.94 20.34
C LYS A 721 -4.86 15.68 20.66
N SER A 722 -5.32 14.99 19.62
CA SER A 722 -6.01 13.72 19.74
C SER A 722 -5.59 12.76 18.64
N ASP A 723 -5.64 11.47 18.94
CA ASP A 723 -5.55 10.39 17.97
C ASP A 723 -6.89 9.65 17.95
N ASP A 724 -7.57 9.68 16.82
CA ASP A 724 -8.87 9.05 16.62
C ASP A 724 -8.86 7.95 15.55
N THR A 725 -7.73 7.26 15.42
CA THR A 725 -7.51 6.22 14.40
C THR A 725 -7.86 4.80 14.87
N PHE A 726 -8.35 4.61 16.10
CA PHE A 726 -8.66 3.28 16.67
C PHE A 726 -10.16 3.00 16.64
N MET A 727 -10.66 2.59 15.47
CA MET A 727 -12.04 2.11 15.33
C MET A 727 -12.14 0.64 15.72
N GLN A 728 -13.19 0.31 16.46
CA GLN A 728 -13.50 -1.01 16.97
C GLN A 728 -14.83 -1.48 16.36
N TYR A 729 -14.88 -2.77 16.05
CA TYR A 729 -16.05 -3.47 15.55
C TYR A 729 -16.38 -4.55 16.57
N VAL A 730 -17.59 -4.52 17.13
CA VAL A 730 -18.05 -5.58 18.05
C VAL A 730 -19.34 -6.15 17.49
N ARG A 731 -19.29 -7.42 17.07
CA ARG A 731 -20.41 -8.05 16.38
C ARG A 731 -21.62 -8.25 17.26
N ALA A 732 -22.76 -8.42 16.61
CA ALA A 732 -24.00 -8.77 17.29
C ALA A 732 -23.85 -10.07 18.11
N GLY A 733 -24.08 -9.98 19.42
CA GLY A 733 -24.01 -11.10 20.35
C GLY A 733 -22.60 -11.56 20.73
N SER A 734 -21.53 -10.84 20.35
CA SER A 734 -20.15 -11.20 20.69
C SER A 734 -19.62 -10.40 21.89
N GLY A 735 -18.69 -11.04 22.61
CA GLY A 735 -17.85 -10.42 23.63
C GLY A 735 -16.40 -10.53 23.20
N GLU A 736 -15.66 -9.41 23.26
CA GLU A 736 -14.32 -9.28 22.71
C GLU A 736 -13.43 -8.47 23.67
N THR A 737 -12.15 -8.80 23.73
CA THR A 737 -11.15 -7.96 24.39
C THR A 737 -10.57 -7.00 23.36
N VAL A 738 -10.85 -5.72 23.50
CA VAL A 738 -10.18 -4.68 22.72
C VAL A 738 -8.78 -4.49 23.29
N ARG A 739 -7.77 -4.63 22.44
CA ARG A 739 -6.36 -4.41 22.78
C ARG A 739 -5.77 -3.35 21.85
N ILE A 740 -5.26 -2.27 22.44
CA ILE A 740 -4.62 -1.16 21.73
C ILE A 740 -3.18 -1.02 22.21
N PRO A 741 -2.20 -1.43 21.39
CA PRO A 741 -0.79 -1.12 21.63
C PRO A 741 -0.56 0.39 21.76
N LEU A 742 -0.07 0.84 22.91
CA LEU A 742 0.12 2.27 23.16
C LEU A 742 1.22 2.88 22.29
N ARG A 743 2.18 2.07 21.82
CA ARG A 743 3.16 2.52 20.83
C ARG A 743 2.55 2.97 19.50
N GLN A 744 1.34 2.50 19.17
CA GLN A 744 0.63 2.88 17.94
C GLN A 744 -0.13 4.19 18.10
N VAL A 745 -0.26 4.70 19.33
CA VAL A 745 -0.94 5.97 19.60
C VAL A 745 0.01 7.10 19.21
N ASN A 746 -0.40 7.91 18.24
CA ASN A 746 0.39 9.01 17.69
C ASN A 746 0.35 10.26 18.59
N LEU A 747 0.68 10.10 19.87
CA LEU A 747 0.71 11.15 20.89
C LEU A 747 1.91 10.95 21.83
N ASP A 748 2.28 12.00 22.56
CA ASP A 748 3.23 11.91 23.67
C ASP A 748 2.56 11.24 24.87
N LEU A 749 2.87 9.95 25.06
CA LEU A 749 2.31 9.13 26.14
C LEU A 749 2.63 9.64 27.55
N SER A 750 3.62 10.52 27.73
CA SER A 750 3.91 11.12 29.04
C SER A 750 2.90 12.20 29.47
N ARG A 751 1.99 12.59 28.56
CA ARG A 751 1.10 13.76 28.71
C ARG A 751 -0.34 13.46 28.30
N ILE A 752 -0.83 12.27 28.59
CA ILE A 752 -2.19 11.84 28.26
C ILE A 752 -3.22 12.51 29.16
N LYS A 753 -4.25 13.08 28.53
CA LYS A 753 -5.45 13.63 29.18
C LYS A 753 -6.50 12.56 29.45
N GLY A 754 -6.58 11.53 28.60
CA GLY A 754 -7.44 10.37 28.79
C GLY A 754 -7.94 9.77 27.49
N ILE A 755 -8.91 8.86 27.61
CA ILE A 755 -9.57 8.18 26.48
C ILE A 755 -11.03 8.59 26.35
N GLU A 756 -11.54 8.56 25.13
CA GLU A 756 -12.92 8.80 24.76
C GLU A 756 -13.45 7.67 23.88
N ILE A 757 -14.48 6.97 24.36
CA ILE A 757 -15.25 6.02 23.53
C ILE A 757 -16.31 6.84 22.80
N TRP A 758 -16.29 6.82 21.47
CA TRP A 758 -17.06 7.74 20.64
C TRP A 758 -17.76 7.03 19.49
N MET A 759 -19.01 7.39 19.18
CA MET A 759 -19.77 6.80 18.08
C MET A 759 -20.31 7.84 17.10
N TRP A 760 -20.45 7.46 15.84
CA TRP A 760 -21.28 8.20 14.88
C TRP A 760 -22.76 8.10 15.28
N ARG A 761 -23.56 9.06 14.81
CA ARG A 761 -25.01 9.06 15.03
C ARG A 761 -25.64 7.78 14.51
N GLN A 762 -26.31 7.06 15.40
CA GLN A 762 -27.10 5.86 15.06
C GLN A 762 -28.59 6.21 14.90
N SER A 763 -29.30 5.48 14.06
CA SER A 763 -30.76 5.62 13.89
C SER A 763 -31.54 4.97 15.04
N ALA A 764 -30.95 3.96 15.67
CA ALA A 764 -31.47 3.21 16.82
C ALA A 764 -30.50 3.29 18.01
N PRO A 765 -30.97 3.10 19.26
CA PRO A 765 -30.08 3.10 20.41
C PRO A 765 -29.21 1.83 20.40
N GLN A 766 -27.96 1.95 20.83
CA GLN A 766 -27.04 0.83 21.01
C GLN A 766 -26.67 0.69 22.48
N THR A 767 -26.70 -0.53 23.01
CA THR A 767 -26.26 -0.84 24.38
C THR A 767 -25.00 -1.67 24.29
N LEU A 768 -23.93 -1.25 24.96
CA LEU A 768 -22.68 -2.00 25.09
C LEU A 768 -22.40 -2.24 26.57
N TYR A 769 -21.73 -3.35 26.89
CA TYR A 769 -21.26 -3.64 28.24
C TYR A 769 -19.75 -3.63 28.22
N PHE A 770 -19.13 -2.76 29.01
CA PHE A 770 -17.67 -2.65 29.12
C PHE A 770 -17.19 -3.17 30.47
N ASP A 771 -16.05 -3.84 30.48
CA ASP A 771 -15.47 -4.43 31.68
C ASP A 771 -13.93 -4.35 31.64
N ASN A 772 -13.29 -4.40 32.82
CA ASN A 772 -11.84 -4.58 33.00
C ASN A 772 -10.91 -3.69 32.16
N PHE A 773 -11.10 -2.36 32.18
CA PHE A 773 -10.12 -1.43 31.62
C PHE A 773 -8.80 -1.54 32.38
N ARG A 774 -7.73 -1.87 31.67
CA ARG A 774 -6.41 -2.17 32.24
C ARG A 774 -5.29 -1.83 31.27
N PHE A 775 -4.10 -1.62 31.82
CA PHE A 775 -2.87 -1.60 31.04
C PHE A 775 -2.10 -2.90 31.18
N THR A 776 -1.27 -3.24 30.20
CA THR A 776 -0.20 -4.23 30.36
C THR A 776 1.16 -3.54 30.48
N SER A 777 2.10 -4.17 31.18
CA SER A 777 3.47 -3.66 31.31
C SER A 777 4.50 -4.78 31.49
N ALA A 778 5.72 -4.53 31.02
CA ALA A 778 6.86 -5.44 31.16
C ALA A 778 7.26 -5.67 32.63
N ALA A 779 7.14 -4.62 33.46
CA ALA A 779 7.42 -4.66 34.90
C ALA A 779 6.17 -4.26 35.71
N PRO A 780 5.99 -4.77 36.95
CA PRO A 780 4.88 -4.37 37.80
C PRO A 780 4.83 -2.85 38.01
N GLN A 781 3.64 -2.27 37.84
CA GLN A 781 3.37 -0.86 38.11
C GLN A 781 2.31 -0.72 39.20
N ASP A 782 2.25 0.47 39.81
CA ASP A 782 1.15 0.81 40.69
C ASP A 782 -0.19 0.87 39.91
N PRO A 783 -1.34 0.56 40.56
CA PRO A 783 -2.65 0.73 39.94
C PRO A 783 -2.88 2.17 39.45
N MET A 784 -3.53 2.30 38.30
CA MET A 784 -3.90 3.58 37.69
C MET A 784 -5.27 4.09 38.15
N THR A 785 -5.89 3.39 39.10
CA THR A 785 -7.07 3.89 39.81
C THR A 785 -6.66 5.11 40.67
N PRO A 786 -7.43 6.23 40.65
CA PRO A 786 -7.10 7.48 41.34
C PRO A 786 -6.80 7.40 42.84
#